data_AF-A0A812LCA6-F1
#
_entry.id   AF-A0A812LCA6-F1
#
_cell.length_a   1.000
_cell.length_b   1.000
_cell.length_c   1.000
_cell.angle_alpha   90.00
_cell.angle_beta   90.00
_cell.angle_gamma   90.00
#
_symmetry.space_group_name_H-M   'P 1'
#
loop_
_entity.id
_entity.type
_entity.pdbx_description
1 polymer ?
#
loop_
_entity_poly.entity_id
_entity_poly.type
_entity_poly.pdbx_seq_one_letter_code
_entity_poly.pdbx_strand_id
1 'polypeptide(L)'
;MWAPSGLSGTHGTDPRLALQNQARKQAANLSPISVEEWNSLLKKVPNKAPGPDGWCYEMLRALPHEAILELASMVRQWEIEAQFPQHCDITQYAMLPKNETSERPIGLTHVLHRIFCKARWHLITEWENSYNPTSPWNQAKAGNSSLDTALRRLIRAETNKREKRHTITLLLDLTSFYETVPHWQLLAQGVRHSFPPLLLERALSLYSGSRYIEAQGSLSRPIRATRGLIAGCPLAPALSRVVLHDPISKMHSASPVHHIDLWVDDCSADFVDSHAPTVAAQAIKCYRELKADLENQGLMVSTTKTAFICSNKASARELQSLLEEHEPPIKTLGKDLGLDYAAGQRRRITVAKGRHAKGGQRARKLTKLQVKSTSIRVRLFNGSIRSSALYGHEGVGVAPKRRKWFRSLLAAALGRPTLASTDSALEFHSNKVVDPAYTILSQHFKAIRRLLLSWPDRDIGRLHQSWNKLGQWLSEAEHPWKRAAGPLGAAWCYLQELGWEAISLSKWRVEGDILDIRQGPDFHGLLFQLKHLIDTRRHRRIAQSDGGKGLETGPDWTAPRRLLKQANKPEKAALQALWQGAVKASPTATCSLCNLPATKKHVLWECKWWKKHGEQPPRWWEDYPEHQSTDCLWNFGLMPNLPREMPFGDSILEVQGVLRNPDQIPEGAFAATDASGGPTTDHRLQTVVWGLIVYEWCGDTPKRIGSIAGLLGNEQSVYRGEAKAIQQAALLLPEGTDVTSDCKGAVARARRGPAGGGAHQDIFGTAPTHELRLTWVPSHLGCEEFKAKMGEGQEWRRNINAEVDALVSRHAKALYSTERAERLQKQDKLATDVASFLGRRLLSLLEGGKKDGKGEIPFKRPSKKETDAEAPAAESPSQSSNSTELRRASPDQPRHQPEPSPTPPAEGGEASTDPMPVKQESTEEFSSEESSGEAAPLLPWPLLADSLHLTVDRVRRSNNRDFWLSNLGPTLWLDCFPTFKGSSLLGIGGTRAVYTSPSSEGKVWKVALKADPSHHGIEQTIGQRLPGLCATQTRMVGTGQLTIRDFKTLEIEVLEVERLTLLPDQPSNLQVLHMFMVLTALVGAGIWVRDLNRKNWGVRPPNPHGPDQGPAEIVALDCGGWAFQDAPLGFPQRVRIASWWGWIEANNPEVAAWARGVVRTDHSSPRRLAIAFRQRLLATDGGKEVLGTLIRQGVIIPSPSLNLCLPMTVNGVNSSGDWCFASIEDLEA
;
A
#
# COMPACT_ATOMS: atom_id res chain seq x y z
N MET A 1 30.01 19.79 -33.12
CA MET A 1 30.92 19.04 -32.22
C MET A 1 30.48 17.58 -32.02
N TRP A 2 29.83 16.97 -33.03
CA TRP A 2 29.39 15.57 -33.02
C TRP A 2 29.86 14.92 -34.33
N ALA A 3 31.10 14.42 -34.35
CA ALA A 3 31.54 13.49 -35.37
C ALA A 3 32.60 12.59 -34.73
N PRO A 4 32.30 11.32 -34.43
CA PRO A 4 33.32 10.29 -34.40
C PRO A 4 33.75 10.05 -35.86
N SER A 5 35.06 10.06 -36.09
CA SER A 5 35.76 9.87 -37.35
C SER A 5 35.58 8.45 -37.93
N GLY A 6 34.35 8.07 -38.30
CA GLY A 6 34.04 6.77 -38.89
C GLY A 6 32.78 6.68 -39.76
N LEU A 7 32.04 7.78 -39.94
CA LEU A 7 30.89 7.88 -40.86
C LEU A 7 31.17 8.82 -42.04
N SER A 8 32.43 8.95 -42.46
CA SER A 8 32.81 9.70 -43.66
C SER A 8 32.71 8.80 -44.88
N GLY A 9 31.49 8.60 -45.37
CA GLY A 9 31.26 7.77 -46.55
C GLY A 9 29.83 7.80 -47.04
N THR A 10 29.30 9.00 -47.31
CA THR A 10 28.25 9.33 -48.31
C THR A 10 27.75 10.76 -48.06
N HIS A 11 27.55 11.54 -49.12
CA HIS A 11 27.14 12.94 -49.03
C HIS A 11 25.77 13.14 -48.33
N GLY A 12 25.72 14.06 -47.37
CA GLY A 12 24.68 15.11 -47.34
C GLY A 12 23.41 14.89 -46.50
N THR A 13 23.51 14.87 -45.16
CA THR A 13 22.60 15.55 -44.20
C THR A 13 22.98 15.15 -42.76
N ASP A 14 22.96 16.10 -41.82
CA ASP A 14 23.15 15.81 -40.38
C ASP A 14 22.09 14.79 -39.92
N PRO A 15 22.47 13.61 -39.35
CA PRO A 15 21.52 12.60 -38.86
C PRO A 15 20.48 13.16 -37.89
N ARG A 16 20.83 14.20 -37.12
CA ARG A 16 19.90 14.88 -36.22
C ARG A 16 18.85 15.66 -37.00
N LEU A 17 19.25 16.37 -38.05
CA LEU A 17 18.37 17.13 -38.93
C LEU A 17 17.44 16.20 -39.73
N ALA A 18 17.95 15.07 -40.21
CA ALA A 18 17.14 14.05 -40.87
C ALA A 18 16.03 13.51 -39.95
N LEU A 19 16.37 13.23 -38.68
CA LEU A 19 15.38 12.82 -37.68
C LEU A 19 14.33 13.92 -37.42
N GLN A 20 14.74 15.19 -37.30
CA GLN A 20 13.80 16.30 -37.14
C GLN A 20 12.83 16.40 -38.31
N ASN A 21 13.30 16.25 -39.54
CA ASN A 21 12.44 16.24 -40.72
C ASN A 21 11.44 15.06 -40.72
N GLN A 22 11.87 13.88 -40.26
CA GLN A 22 10.97 12.72 -40.08
C GLN A 22 9.95 12.96 -38.96
N ALA A 23 10.36 13.58 -37.85
CA ALA A 23 9.48 13.94 -36.74
C ALA A 23 8.39 14.92 -37.19
N ARG A 24 8.74 15.96 -37.97
CA ARG A 24 7.78 16.92 -38.54
C ARG A 24 6.78 16.25 -39.48
N LYS A 25 7.25 15.34 -40.35
CA LYS A 25 6.39 14.53 -41.23
C LYS A 25 5.42 13.66 -40.43
N GLN A 26 5.91 12.98 -39.38
CA GLN A 26 5.05 12.19 -38.50
C GLN A 26 4.02 13.07 -37.79
N ALA A 27 4.42 14.22 -37.25
CA ALA A 27 3.53 15.16 -36.56
C ALA A 27 2.43 15.71 -37.47
N ALA A 28 2.75 16.05 -38.73
CA ALA A 28 1.78 16.53 -39.71
C ALA A 28 0.65 15.52 -39.98
N ASN A 29 0.96 14.22 -39.91
CA ASN A 29 0.00 13.15 -40.14
C ASN A 29 -0.82 12.77 -38.89
N LEU A 30 -0.52 13.33 -37.73
CA LEU A 30 -1.26 13.05 -36.50
C LEU A 30 -2.42 14.01 -36.33
N SER A 31 -3.53 13.54 -35.77
CA SER A 31 -4.59 14.42 -35.30
C SER A 31 -4.12 15.26 -34.10
N PRO A 32 -4.56 16.53 -33.97
CA PRO A 32 -4.35 17.32 -32.76
C PRO A 32 -4.88 16.58 -31.52
N ILE A 33 -4.26 16.82 -30.36
CA ILE A 33 -4.74 16.25 -29.10
C ILE A 33 -6.01 17.01 -28.70
N SER A 34 -7.15 16.33 -28.63
CA SER A 34 -8.42 16.93 -28.21
C SER A 34 -8.46 17.20 -26.70
N VAL A 35 -9.36 18.09 -26.29
CA VAL A 35 -9.59 18.40 -24.86
C VAL A 35 -10.14 17.19 -24.11
N GLU A 36 -11.01 16.41 -24.77
CA GLU A 36 -11.58 15.17 -24.25
C GLU A 36 -10.48 14.14 -24.00
N GLU A 37 -9.55 13.96 -24.94
CA GLU A 37 -8.38 13.10 -24.78
C GLU A 37 -7.50 13.59 -23.63
N TRP A 38 -7.21 14.89 -23.56
CA TRP A 38 -6.41 15.48 -22.49
C TRP A 38 -7.02 15.22 -21.10
N ASN A 39 -8.30 15.52 -20.95
CA ASN A 39 -9.04 15.28 -19.71
C ASN A 39 -9.14 13.80 -19.35
N SER A 40 -9.35 12.93 -20.34
CA SER A 40 -9.36 11.48 -20.17
C SER A 40 -8.00 10.96 -19.69
N LEU A 41 -6.90 11.48 -20.24
CA LEU A 41 -5.54 11.14 -19.84
C LEU A 41 -5.24 11.62 -18.42
N LEU A 42 -5.55 12.87 -18.09
CA LEU A 42 -5.33 13.44 -16.77
C LEU A 42 -6.08 12.69 -15.67
N LYS A 43 -7.29 12.18 -15.96
CA LYS A 43 -8.06 11.33 -15.03
C LYS A 43 -7.39 9.97 -14.78
N LYS A 44 -6.64 9.43 -15.76
CA LYS A 44 -6.01 8.10 -15.70
C LYS A 44 -4.60 8.12 -15.11
N VAL A 45 -3.86 9.21 -15.25
CA VAL A 45 -2.47 9.29 -14.78
C VAL A 45 -2.39 9.48 -13.25
N PRO A 46 -1.52 8.73 -12.54
CA PRO A 46 -1.32 8.92 -11.11
C PRO A 46 -0.48 10.18 -10.83
N ASN A 47 -0.68 10.80 -9.66
CA ASN A 47 0.15 11.92 -9.22
C ASN A 47 1.59 11.44 -8.99
N LYS A 48 2.54 11.99 -9.76
CA LYS A 48 3.98 11.83 -9.55
C LYS A 48 4.61 13.16 -9.17
N ALA A 49 5.84 13.11 -8.65
CA ALA A 49 6.63 14.29 -8.33
C ALA A 49 6.73 15.24 -9.56
N PRO A 50 6.64 16.56 -9.33
CA PRO A 50 6.73 17.56 -10.38
C PRO A 50 8.11 17.57 -11.05
N GLY A 51 8.22 18.30 -12.16
CA GLY A 51 9.50 18.62 -12.77
C GLY A 51 10.14 19.87 -12.16
N PRO A 52 11.20 20.41 -12.79
CA PRO A 52 11.90 21.62 -12.36
C PRO A 52 11.01 22.87 -12.35
N ASP A 53 9.91 22.86 -13.09
CA ASP A 53 8.92 23.95 -13.19
C ASP A 53 7.89 23.94 -12.06
N GLY A 54 7.91 22.94 -11.17
CA GLY A 54 6.93 22.80 -10.10
C GLY A 54 5.53 22.36 -10.54
N TRP A 55 5.25 22.25 -11.85
CA TRP A 55 3.94 21.86 -12.35
C TRP A 55 3.63 20.41 -11.98
N CYS A 56 2.42 20.20 -11.44
CA CYS A 56 1.95 18.88 -11.05
C CYS A 56 0.68 18.48 -11.81
N TYR A 57 0.36 17.19 -11.78
CA TYR A 57 -0.86 16.66 -12.43
C TYR A 57 -2.15 17.24 -11.84
N GLU A 58 -2.14 17.64 -10.57
CA GLU A 58 -3.31 18.28 -9.93
C GLU A 58 -3.54 19.69 -10.47
N MET A 59 -2.48 20.47 -10.68
CA MET A 59 -2.57 21.78 -11.32
C MET A 59 -3.12 21.65 -12.75
N LEU A 60 -2.64 20.68 -13.53
CA LEU A 60 -3.17 20.44 -14.89
C LEU A 60 -4.65 20.03 -14.89
N ARG A 61 -5.13 19.29 -13.88
CA ARG A 61 -6.54 18.93 -13.74
C ARG A 61 -7.42 20.10 -13.30
N ALA A 62 -6.83 21.11 -12.66
CA ALA A 62 -7.55 22.29 -12.19
C ALA A 62 -7.64 23.39 -13.26
N LEU A 63 -6.98 23.22 -14.41
CA LEU A 63 -7.07 24.19 -15.50
C LEU A 63 -8.51 24.29 -16.05
N PRO A 64 -9.00 25.50 -16.32
CA PRO A 64 -10.27 25.68 -17.01
C PRO A 64 -10.18 25.15 -18.46
N HIS A 65 -11.33 24.90 -19.06
CA HIS A 65 -11.44 24.30 -20.41
C HIS A 65 -10.66 25.11 -21.45
N GLU A 66 -10.76 26.44 -21.40
CA GLU A 66 -10.09 27.39 -22.29
C GLU A 66 -8.56 27.29 -22.17
N ALA A 67 -8.03 27.14 -20.95
CA ALA A 67 -6.59 26.97 -20.75
C ALA A 67 -6.08 25.63 -21.28
N ILE A 68 -6.89 24.57 -21.23
CA ILE A 68 -6.55 23.27 -21.80
C ILE A 68 -6.55 23.34 -23.34
N LEU A 69 -7.51 24.06 -23.93
CA LEU A 69 -7.54 24.31 -25.37
C LEU A 69 -6.25 25.01 -25.85
N GLU A 70 -5.88 26.11 -25.18
CA GLU A 70 -4.65 26.84 -25.51
C GLU A 70 -3.40 25.96 -25.35
N LEU A 71 -3.31 25.22 -24.24
CA LEU A 71 -2.20 24.31 -24.01
C LEU A 71 -2.11 23.21 -25.07
N ALA A 72 -3.24 22.65 -25.50
CA ALA A 72 -3.30 21.65 -26.57
C ALA A 72 -2.85 22.25 -27.91
N SER A 73 -3.24 23.48 -28.21
CA SER A 73 -2.79 24.24 -29.38
C SER A 73 -1.28 24.48 -29.37
N MET A 74 -0.72 24.93 -28.23
CA MET A 74 0.72 25.13 -28.07
C MET A 74 1.50 23.82 -28.26
N VAL A 75 1.05 22.72 -27.63
CA VAL A 75 1.68 21.40 -27.80
C VAL A 75 1.62 20.96 -29.26
N ARG A 76 0.50 21.21 -29.96
CA ARG A 76 0.37 20.91 -31.38
C ARG A 76 1.37 21.69 -32.23
N GLN A 77 1.57 22.98 -31.94
CA GLN A 77 2.58 23.77 -32.63
C GLN A 77 3.98 23.18 -32.42
N TRP A 78 4.33 22.85 -31.19
CA TRP A 78 5.63 22.24 -30.86
C TRP A 78 5.85 20.88 -31.56
N GLU A 79 4.79 20.10 -31.74
CA GLU A 79 4.82 18.86 -32.52
C GLU A 79 5.15 19.11 -33.99
N ILE A 80 4.43 20.03 -34.64
CA ILE A 80 4.60 20.36 -36.07
C ILE A 80 6.01 20.89 -36.34
N GLU A 81 6.53 21.71 -35.43
CA GLU A 81 7.88 22.28 -35.54
C GLU A 81 8.99 21.27 -35.16
N ALA A 82 8.62 20.16 -34.50
CA ALA A 82 9.51 19.22 -33.83
C ALA A 82 10.48 19.94 -32.86
N GLN A 83 9.98 20.97 -32.18
CA GLN A 83 10.74 21.82 -31.28
C GLN A 83 9.86 22.19 -30.09
N PHE A 84 10.25 21.71 -28.91
CA PHE A 84 9.63 22.13 -27.66
C PHE A 84 10.38 23.34 -27.11
N PRO A 85 9.75 24.13 -26.24
CA PRO A 85 10.43 25.20 -25.53
C PRO A 85 11.67 24.67 -24.81
N GLN A 86 12.79 25.40 -24.87
CA GLN A 86 14.05 24.97 -24.24
C GLN A 86 13.91 24.71 -22.72
N HIS A 87 12.97 25.38 -22.05
CA HIS A 87 12.68 25.12 -20.64
C HIS A 87 12.22 23.66 -20.42
N CYS A 88 11.50 23.06 -21.38
CA CYS A 88 11.03 21.67 -21.31
C CYS A 88 12.16 20.64 -21.50
N ASP A 89 13.37 21.07 -21.89
CA ASP A 89 14.56 20.23 -22.01
C ASP A 89 15.37 20.17 -20.69
N ILE A 90 14.97 20.94 -19.67
CA ILE A 90 15.61 20.91 -18.36
C ILE A 90 15.21 19.63 -17.61
N THR A 91 16.17 19.03 -16.92
CA THR A 91 15.92 17.90 -16.01
C THR A 91 16.61 18.11 -14.67
N GLN A 92 15.87 17.91 -13.59
CA GLN A 92 16.41 17.92 -12.23
C GLN A 92 16.61 16.48 -11.75
N TYR A 93 17.79 16.17 -11.24
CA TYR A 93 18.15 14.85 -10.75
C TYR A 93 18.06 14.83 -9.23
N ALA A 94 17.15 14.00 -8.72
CA ALA A 94 17.06 13.69 -7.31
C ALA A 94 17.89 12.43 -7.02
N MET A 95 18.74 12.49 -5.99
CA MET A 95 19.58 11.37 -5.56
C MET A 95 18.83 10.49 -4.56
N LEU A 96 18.50 9.25 -4.96
CA LEU A 96 17.85 8.29 -4.07
C LEU A 96 18.85 7.31 -3.44
N PRO A 97 18.81 7.08 -2.12
CA PRO A 97 19.74 6.14 -1.48
C PRO A 97 19.51 4.70 -1.97
N LYS A 98 20.56 4.07 -2.49
CA LYS A 98 20.56 2.65 -2.88
C LYS A 98 21.01 1.76 -1.72
N ASN A 99 22.04 2.20 -1.01
CA ASN A 99 22.55 1.67 0.24
C ASN A 99 23.25 2.83 0.99
N GLU A 100 23.96 2.54 2.09
CA GLU A 100 24.63 3.55 2.91
C GLU A 100 25.76 4.29 2.17
N THR A 101 26.29 3.72 1.09
CA THR A 101 27.49 4.21 0.38
C THR A 101 27.24 4.57 -1.08
N SER A 102 26.00 4.44 -1.58
CA SER A 102 25.67 4.71 -2.98
C SER A 102 24.25 5.21 -3.16
N GLU A 103 24.09 6.08 -4.15
CA GLU A 103 22.82 6.69 -4.53
C GLU A 103 22.46 6.35 -5.98
N ARG A 104 21.20 6.55 -6.34
CA ARG A 104 20.68 6.40 -7.70
C ARG A 104 20.13 7.73 -8.17
N PRO A 105 20.64 8.29 -9.27
CA PRO A 105 20.10 9.49 -9.87
C PRO A 105 18.73 9.18 -10.51
N ILE A 106 17.69 9.94 -10.18
CA ILE A 106 16.39 9.91 -10.88
C ILE A 106 16.12 11.29 -11.47
N GLY A 107 15.90 11.33 -12.78
CA GLY A 107 15.55 12.56 -13.49
C GLY A 107 14.06 12.87 -13.39
N LEU A 108 13.77 13.99 -12.75
CA LEU A 108 12.47 14.64 -12.72
C LEU A 108 12.31 15.49 -13.98
N THR A 109 11.59 14.94 -14.96
CA THR A 109 11.22 15.66 -16.19
C THR A 109 9.94 16.49 -15.99
N HIS A 110 9.72 17.51 -16.82
CA HIS A 110 8.47 18.29 -16.82
C HIS A 110 7.22 17.42 -16.97
N VAL A 111 6.15 17.72 -16.23
CA VAL A 111 4.90 16.95 -16.32
C VAL A 111 4.28 17.06 -17.72
N LEU A 112 4.42 18.21 -18.38
CA LEU A 112 3.97 18.40 -19.77
C LEU A 112 4.63 17.42 -20.75
N HIS A 113 5.96 17.21 -20.65
CA HIS A 113 6.64 16.16 -21.42
C HIS A 113 5.98 14.80 -21.18
N ARG A 114 5.74 14.45 -19.90
CA ARG A 114 5.20 13.13 -19.54
C ARG A 114 3.78 12.94 -20.08
N ILE A 115 2.95 13.99 -20.06
CA ILE A 115 1.60 13.99 -20.63
C ILE A 115 1.66 13.88 -22.15
N PHE A 116 2.51 14.65 -22.82
CA PHE A 116 2.74 14.57 -24.26
C PHE A 116 3.08 13.12 -24.69
N CYS A 117 4.07 12.49 -24.04
CA CYS A 117 4.40 11.10 -24.33
C CYS A 117 3.22 10.14 -24.11
N LYS A 118 2.33 10.43 -23.15
CA LYS A 118 1.15 9.60 -22.88
C LYS A 118 0.03 9.85 -23.89
N ALA A 119 -0.17 11.08 -24.36
CA ALA A 119 -1.10 11.39 -25.44
C ALA A 119 -0.70 10.70 -26.74
N ARG A 120 0.60 10.62 -27.02
CA ARG A 120 1.15 9.94 -28.21
C ARG A 120 1.57 8.49 -27.95
N TRP A 121 1.05 7.85 -26.90
CA TRP A 121 1.44 6.47 -26.57
C TRP A 121 1.00 5.45 -27.62
N HIS A 122 -0.01 5.75 -28.44
CA HIS A 122 -0.42 4.91 -29.56
C HIS A 122 0.74 4.64 -30.54
N LEU A 123 1.63 5.61 -30.77
CA LEU A 123 2.83 5.44 -31.59
C LEU A 123 3.79 4.38 -31.01
N ILE A 124 3.92 4.34 -29.68
CA ILE A 124 4.72 3.31 -29.00
C ILE A 124 4.04 1.95 -29.14
N THR A 125 2.71 1.90 -29.00
CA THR A 125 1.95 0.65 -29.17
C THR A 125 2.06 0.09 -30.59
N GLU A 126 1.93 0.93 -31.62
CA GLU A 126 2.12 0.55 -33.02
C GLU A 126 3.54 0.04 -33.28
N TRP A 127 4.55 0.78 -32.81
CA TRP A 127 5.94 0.34 -32.92
C TRP A 127 6.21 -0.97 -32.17
N GLU A 128 5.67 -1.15 -30.97
CA GLU A 128 5.80 -2.39 -30.21
C GLU A 128 5.16 -3.58 -30.94
N ASN A 129 4.04 -3.36 -31.66
CA ASN A 129 3.39 -4.40 -32.45
C ASN A 129 4.28 -4.88 -33.62
N SER A 130 5.05 -3.98 -34.25
CA SER A 130 6.02 -4.37 -35.29
C SER A 130 7.35 -4.87 -34.73
N TYR A 131 7.79 -4.36 -33.58
CA TYR A 131 9.10 -4.66 -32.98
C TYR A 131 9.12 -5.98 -32.20
N ASN A 132 8.06 -6.32 -31.47
CA ASN A 132 8.03 -7.51 -30.61
C ASN A 132 8.14 -8.85 -31.38
N PRO A 133 7.53 -9.02 -32.57
CA PRO A 133 7.69 -10.24 -33.37
C PRO A 133 9.14 -10.51 -33.80
N THR A 134 9.93 -9.45 -34.06
CA THR A 134 11.34 -9.57 -34.47
C THR A 134 12.31 -9.60 -33.29
N SER A 135 11.83 -9.47 -32.06
CA SER A 135 12.64 -9.46 -30.83
C SER A 135 12.16 -10.50 -29.81
N PRO A 136 12.22 -11.81 -30.11
CA PRO A 136 11.72 -12.87 -29.23
C PRO A 136 12.39 -12.92 -27.84
N TRP A 137 13.61 -12.39 -27.71
CA TRP A 137 14.32 -12.24 -26.43
C TRP A 137 13.73 -11.15 -25.53
N ASN A 138 12.97 -10.19 -26.07
CA ASN A 138 12.41 -9.07 -25.31
C ASN A 138 11.26 -9.55 -24.41
N GLN A 139 11.52 -9.60 -23.10
CA GLN A 139 10.52 -9.95 -22.11
C GLN A 139 9.88 -8.73 -21.45
N ALA A 140 10.47 -7.54 -21.56
CA ALA A 140 9.92 -6.30 -21.03
C ALA A 140 8.86 -5.70 -21.97
N LYS A 141 7.79 -6.46 -22.23
CA LYS A 141 6.66 -6.10 -23.10
C LYS A 141 5.33 -6.20 -22.37
N ALA A 142 4.29 -5.58 -22.92
CA ALA A 142 2.93 -5.65 -22.37
C ALA A 142 2.49 -7.11 -22.20
N GLY A 143 1.80 -7.40 -21.09
CA GLY A 143 1.38 -8.76 -20.73
C GLY A 143 2.43 -9.61 -20.01
N ASN A 144 3.71 -9.21 -20.02
CA ASN A 144 4.78 -9.88 -19.29
C ASN A 144 5.16 -9.15 -18.00
N SER A 145 5.72 -9.88 -17.03
CA SER A 145 6.26 -9.33 -15.79
C SER A 145 7.67 -9.84 -15.51
N SER A 146 8.47 -9.06 -14.78
CA SER A 146 9.84 -9.46 -14.40
C SER A 146 9.84 -10.74 -13.57
N LEU A 147 8.79 -10.95 -12.77
CA LEU A 147 8.59 -12.17 -12.02
C LEU A 147 8.35 -13.35 -12.97
N ASP A 148 7.43 -13.23 -13.93
CA ASP A 148 7.14 -14.32 -14.87
C ASP A 148 8.40 -14.70 -15.68
N THR A 149 9.21 -13.73 -16.11
CA THR A 149 10.50 -13.99 -16.77
C THR A 149 11.46 -14.79 -15.89
N ALA A 150 11.66 -14.38 -14.64
CA ALA A 150 12.51 -15.12 -13.70
C ALA A 150 11.97 -16.53 -13.42
N LEU A 151 10.65 -16.69 -13.31
CA LEU A 151 10.03 -18.00 -13.12
C LEU A 151 10.23 -18.91 -14.34
N ARG A 152 10.14 -18.39 -15.59
CA ARG A 152 10.46 -19.16 -16.80
C ARG A 152 11.91 -19.63 -16.78
N ARG A 153 12.87 -18.75 -16.46
CA ARG A 153 14.29 -19.09 -16.32
C ARG A 153 14.50 -20.20 -15.28
N LEU A 154 13.86 -20.09 -14.12
CA LEU A 154 13.93 -21.12 -13.07
C LEU A 154 13.31 -22.46 -13.50
N ILE A 155 12.17 -22.45 -14.20
CA ILE A 155 11.54 -23.67 -14.73
C ILE A 155 12.44 -24.35 -15.75
N ARG A 156 13.07 -23.60 -16.67
CA ARG A 156 14.06 -24.13 -17.61
C ARG A 156 15.25 -24.75 -16.89
N ALA A 157 15.77 -24.06 -15.86
CA ALA A 157 16.88 -24.55 -15.06
C ALA A 157 16.53 -25.86 -14.31
N GLU A 158 15.35 -25.97 -13.72
CA GLU A 158 14.85 -27.22 -13.13
C GLU A 158 14.74 -28.33 -14.18
N THR A 159 14.20 -28.00 -15.35
CA THR A 159 13.98 -28.93 -16.46
C THR A 159 15.29 -29.52 -16.97
N ASN A 160 16.24 -28.67 -17.33
CA ASN A 160 17.56 -29.10 -17.80
C ASN A 160 18.28 -29.96 -16.76
N LYS A 161 18.12 -29.61 -15.46
CA LYS A 161 18.71 -30.40 -14.37
C LYS A 161 18.09 -31.81 -14.28
N ARG A 162 16.77 -31.96 -14.44
CA ARG A 162 16.10 -33.26 -14.43
C ARG A 162 16.44 -34.11 -15.66
N GLU A 163 16.69 -33.47 -16.79
CA GLU A 163 17.17 -34.11 -18.01
C GLU A 163 18.67 -34.46 -17.98
N LYS A 164 19.37 -34.20 -16.87
CA LYS A 164 20.81 -34.44 -16.69
C LYS A 164 21.70 -33.71 -17.71
N ARG A 165 21.22 -32.59 -18.28
CA ARG A 165 22.03 -31.75 -19.18
C ARG A 165 22.98 -30.85 -18.38
N HIS A 166 24.14 -30.56 -18.95
CA HIS A 166 25.03 -29.52 -18.44
C HIS A 166 24.48 -28.16 -18.86
N THR A 167 24.36 -27.24 -17.92
CA THR A 167 23.84 -25.89 -18.19
C THR A 167 24.78 -24.88 -17.57
N ILE A 168 25.10 -23.84 -18.34
CA ILE A 168 25.78 -22.64 -17.87
C ILE A 168 24.84 -21.48 -18.19
N THR A 169 24.49 -20.70 -17.18
CA THR A 169 23.72 -19.47 -17.36
C THR A 169 24.65 -18.28 -17.15
N LEU A 170 24.74 -17.40 -18.16
CA LEU A 170 25.34 -16.08 -18.04
C LEU A 170 24.27 -15.11 -17.54
N LEU A 171 24.51 -14.48 -16.40
CA LEU A 171 23.74 -13.34 -15.89
C LEU A 171 24.57 -12.09 -16.12
N LEU A 172 24.23 -11.31 -17.16
CA LEU A 172 25.00 -10.16 -17.61
C LEU A 172 24.41 -8.86 -17.05
N ASP A 173 25.28 -8.01 -16.49
CA ASP A 173 24.95 -6.69 -15.95
C ASP A 173 25.84 -5.63 -16.62
N LEU A 174 25.25 -4.48 -16.93
CA LEU A 174 25.94 -3.34 -17.54
C LEU A 174 26.29 -2.28 -16.49
N THR A 175 27.47 -1.68 -16.62
CA THR A 175 27.94 -0.65 -15.69
C THR A 175 27.20 0.65 -15.94
N SER A 176 26.37 1.08 -14.97
CA SER A 176 25.64 2.36 -15.02
C SER A 176 24.97 2.60 -16.36
N PHE A 177 24.17 1.62 -16.81
CA PHE A 177 23.61 1.57 -18.16
C PHE A 177 22.86 2.86 -18.52
N TYR A 178 21.94 3.31 -17.66
CA TYR A 178 21.18 4.54 -17.92
C TYR A 178 22.09 5.76 -18.04
N GLU A 179 23.22 5.81 -17.33
CA GLU A 179 24.14 6.95 -17.35
C GLU A 179 25.13 6.92 -18.52
N THR A 180 25.37 5.75 -19.12
CA THR A 180 26.48 5.54 -20.07
C THR A 180 26.05 5.50 -21.54
N VAL A 181 24.79 5.18 -21.86
CA VAL A 181 24.30 5.07 -23.25
C VAL A 181 24.63 6.33 -24.07
N PRO A 182 25.48 6.24 -25.11
CA PRO A 182 25.81 7.39 -25.94
C PRO A 182 24.60 7.86 -26.75
N HIS A 183 24.37 9.17 -26.83
CA HIS A 183 23.23 9.72 -27.58
C HIS A 183 23.33 9.46 -29.09
N TRP A 184 24.54 9.40 -29.65
CA TRP A 184 24.73 9.05 -31.06
C TRP A 184 24.28 7.61 -31.35
N GLN A 185 24.56 6.68 -30.43
CA GLN A 185 24.15 5.28 -30.53
C GLN A 185 22.62 5.18 -30.38
N LEU A 186 22.05 5.95 -29.45
CA LEU A 186 20.59 6.05 -29.30
C LEU A 186 19.90 6.53 -30.58
N LEU A 187 20.45 7.55 -31.25
CA LEU A 187 19.96 8.04 -32.53
C LEU A 187 20.06 6.96 -33.62
N ALA A 188 21.24 6.37 -33.79
CA ALA A 188 21.48 5.35 -34.81
C ALA A 188 20.55 4.13 -34.65
N GLN A 189 20.45 3.59 -33.44
CA GLN A 189 19.61 2.44 -33.12
C GLN A 189 18.11 2.79 -33.20
N GLY A 190 17.73 3.99 -32.76
CA GLY A 190 16.36 4.50 -32.88
C GLY A 190 15.87 4.54 -34.33
N VAL A 191 16.69 5.06 -35.24
CA VAL A 191 16.36 5.10 -36.67
C VAL A 191 16.36 3.70 -37.26
N ARG A 192 17.39 2.88 -36.99
CA ARG A 192 17.53 1.52 -37.53
C ARG A 192 16.35 0.61 -37.16
N HIS A 193 15.86 0.70 -35.92
CA HIS A 193 14.74 -0.11 -35.43
C HIS A 193 13.39 0.62 -35.52
N SER A 194 13.31 1.63 -36.40
CA SER A 194 12.06 2.34 -36.73
C SER A 194 11.30 2.88 -35.51
N PHE A 195 12.01 3.31 -34.47
CA PHE A 195 11.39 3.93 -33.31
C PHE A 195 10.67 5.22 -33.74
N PRO A 196 9.48 5.56 -33.18
CA PRO A 196 8.70 6.71 -33.64
C PRO A 196 9.53 8.01 -33.68
N PRO A 197 9.74 8.61 -34.88
CA PRO A 197 10.65 9.75 -35.06
C PRO A 197 10.33 10.94 -34.16
N LEU A 198 9.05 11.28 -33.98
CA LEU A 198 8.60 12.39 -33.11
C LEU A 198 9.01 12.17 -31.66
N LEU A 199 8.86 10.94 -31.16
CA LEU A 199 9.23 10.60 -29.78
C LEU A 199 10.73 10.43 -29.60
N LEU A 200 11.45 9.94 -30.62
CA LEU A 200 12.91 9.86 -30.61
C LEU A 200 13.56 11.25 -30.58
N GLU A 201 13.07 12.17 -31.42
CA GLU A 201 13.51 13.56 -31.47
C GLU A 201 13.35 14.20 -30.09
N ARG A 202 12.14 14.09 -29.51
CA ARG A 202 11.82 14.65 -28.20
C ARG A 202 12.70 14.08 -27.09
N ALA A 203 12.92 12.76 -27.09
CA ALA A 203 13.77 12.11 -26.10
C ALA A 203 15.20 12.63 -26.18
N LEU A 204 15.78 12.70 -27.38
CA LEU A 204 17.13 13.19 -27.58
C LEU A 204 17.28 14.68 -27.23
N SER A 205 16.29 15.53 -27.55
CA SER A 205 16.30 16.95 -27.18
C SER A 205 16.32 17.12 -25.66
N LEU A 206 15.45 16.38 -24.96
CA LEU A 206 15.48 16.34 -23.50
C LEU A 206 16.82 15.78 -22.96
N TYR A 207 17.34 14.70 -23.54
CA TYR A 207 18.51 14.01 -22.99
C TYR A 207 19.80 14.82 -23.17
N SER A 208 19.90 15.60 -24.24
CA SER A 208 20.99 16.56 -24.51
C SER A 208 20.78 17.92 -23.82
N GLY A 209 19.63 18.14 -23.19
CA GLY A 209 19.30 19.34 -22.42
C GLY A 209 20.10 19.49 -21.12
N SER A 210 19.87 20.61 -20.42
CA SER A 210 20.55 20.94 -19.17
C SER A 210 20.07 20.07 -18.02
N ARG A 211 21.02 19.43 -17.32
CA ARG A 211 20.78 18.63 -16.12
C ARG A 211 21.25 19.37 -14.88
N TYR A 212 20.41 19.39 -13.86
CA TYR A 212 20.74 19.92 -12.53
C TYR A 212 20.70 18.78 -11.53
N ILE A 213 21.72 18.65 -10.68
CA ILE A 213 21.74 17.65 -9.62
C ILE A 213 21.33 18.34 -8.33
N GLU A 214 20.27 17.82 -7.70
CA GLU A 214 19.82 18.25 -6.38
C GLU A 214 20.25 17.24 -5.33
N ALA A 215 21.03 17.71 -4.36
CA ALA A 215 21.45 16.91 -3.21
C ALA A 215 21.44 17.78 -1.95
N GLN A 216 20.77 17.28 -0.90
CA GLN A 216 20.72 17.91 0.43
C GLN A 216 20.26 19.39 0.43
N GLY A 217 19.34 19.75 -0.48
CA GLY A 217 18.84 21.13 -0.62
C GLY A 217 19.72 22.06 -1.46
N SER A 218 20.83 21.55 -1.99
CA SER A 218 21.73 22.28 -2.91
C SER A 218 21.51 21.83 -4.35
N LEU A 219 21.58 22.78 -5.28
CA LEU A 219 21.44 22.54 -6.72
C LEU A 219 22.78 22.79 -7.43
N SER A 220 23.17 21.91 -8.35
CA SER A 220 24.38 22.10 -9.14
C SER A 220 24.24 23.21 -10.19
N ARG A 221 25.37 23.64 -10.78
CA ARG A 221 25.39 24.32 -12.08
C ARG A 221 24.78 23.43 -13.18
N PRO A 222 24.25 23.99 -14.29
CA PRO A 222 23.74 23.18 -15.39
C PRO A 222 24.83 22.32 -16.02
N ILE A 223 24.52 21.05 -16.26
CA ILE A 223 25.40 20.06 -16.89
C ILE A 223 24.76 19.63 -18.20
N ARG A 224 25.45 19.85 -19.32
CA ARG A 224 25.05 19.29 -20.62
C ARG A 224 25.65 17.90 -20.78
N ALA A 225 24.81 16.92 -21.04
CA ALA A 225 25.23 15.53 -21.19
C ALA A 225 25.29 15.13 -22.66
N THR A 226 26.34 14.38 -23.04
CA THR A 226 26.49 13.74 -24.35
C THR A 226 26.08 12.26 -24.34
N ARG A 227 25.72 11.77 -23.16
CA ARG A 227 25.33 10.37 -22.89
C ARG A 227 24.31 10.29 -21.77
N GLY A 228 23.70 9.12 -21.69
CA GLY A 228 22.77 8.70 -20.66
C GLY A 228 21.31 8.96 -21.02
N LEU A 229 20.50 7.94 -20.79
CA LEU A 229 19.05 7.95 -20.71
C LEU A 229 18.60 8.56 -19.38
N ILE A 230 17.47 9.25 -19.38
CA ILE A 230 16.92 9.83 -18.15
C ILE A 230 16.03 8.82 -17.43
N ALA A 231 16.52 8.27 -16.32
CA ALA A 231 15.75 7.41 -15.43
C ALA A 231 14.58 8.19 -14.81
N GLY A 232 13.36 7.98 -15.32
CA GLY A 232 12.17 8.76 -14.98
C GLY A 232 11.38 9.23 -16.21
N CYS A 233 12.04 9.29 -17.38
CA CYS A 233 11.39 9.53 -18.66
C CYS A 233 10.48 8.34 -19.04
N PRO A 234 9.23 8.57 -19.49
CA PRO A 234 8.34 7.51 -19.94
C PRO A 234 8.86 6.68 -21.13
N LEU A 235 9.74 7.27 -21.95
CA LEU A 235 10.29 6.63 -23.16
C LEU A 235 11.54 5.80 -22.89
N ALA A 236 12.25 6.06 -21.78
CA ALA A 236 13.53 5.42 -21.49
C ALA A 236 13.51 3.89 -21.54
N PRO A 237 12.51 3.17 -20.98
CA PRO A 237 12.46 1.71 -21.07
C PRO A 237 12.37 1.19 -22.51
N ALA A 238 11.65 1.89 -23.40
CA ALA A 238 11.53 1.48 -24.79
C ALA A 238 12.86 1.70 -25.54
N LEU A 239 13.48 2.85 -25.31
CA LEU A 239 14.78 3.21 -25.86
C LEU A 239 15.91 2.28 -25.37
N SER A 240 15.86 1.81 -24.12
CA SER A 240 16.80 0.81 -23.60
C SER A 240 16.80 -0.48 -24.42
N ARG A 241 15.61 -0.97 -24.81
CA ARG A 241 15.46 -2.18 -25.62
C ARG A 241 16.01 -1.99 -27.04
N VAL A 242 15.78 -0.81 -27.61
CA VAL A 242 16.28 -0.44 -28.94
C VAL A 242 17.80 -0.42 -28.95
N VAL A 243 18.44 0.21 -27.97
CA VAL A 243 19.91 0.29 -27.87
C VAL A 243 20.57 -1.08 -27.75
N LEU A 244 19.89 -2.04 -27.11
CA LEU A 244 20.40 -3.40 -26.92
C LEU A 244 19.95 -4.38 -28.01
N HIS A 245 19.21 -3.94 -29.04
CA HIS A 245 18.64 -4.85 -30.02
C HIS A 245 19.72 -5.59 -30.81
N ASP A 246 20.61 -4.88 -31.49
CA ASP A 246 21.61 -5.48 -32.38
C ASP A 246 22.56 -6.47 -31.65
N PRO A 247 23.20 -6.14 -30.50
CA PRO A 247 24.08 -7.08 -29.80
C PRO A 247 23.35 -8.35 -29.36
N ILE A 248 22.13 -8.21 -28.84
CA ILE A 248 21.35 -9.33 -28.35
C ILE A 248 20.79 -10.16 -29.50
N SER A 249 20.39 -9.54 -30.61
CA SER A 249 19.96 -10.23 -31.82
C SER A 249 21.08 -11.09 -32.39
N LYS A 250 22.30 -10.56 -32.47
CA LYS A 250 23.47 -11.31 -32.95
C LYS A 250 23.76 -12.51 -32.04
N MET A 251 23.70 -12.32 -30.73
CA MET A 251 23.83 -13.41 -29.77
C MET A 251 22.71 -14.46 -29.93
N HIS A 252 21.47 -14.03 -30.17
CA HIS A 252 20.33 -14.92 -30.37
C HIS A 252 20.42 -15.73 -31.67
N SER A 253 20.93 -15.15 -32.74
CA SER A 253 21.16 -15.85 -34.00
C SER A 253 22.38 -16.77 -33.96
N ALA A 254 23.28 -16.62 -32.98
CA ALA A 254 24.43 -17.47 -32.83
C ALA A 254 24.03 -18.88 -32.32
N SER A 255 24.45 -19.91 -33.05
CA SER A 255 24.01 -21.30 -32.87
C SER A 255 24.26 -21.97 -31.50
N PRO A 256 25.12 -21.52 -30.56
CA PRO A 256 25.20 -22.24 -29.29
C PRO A 256 24.23 -21.77 -28.20
N VAL A 257 23.55 -20.63 -28.36
CA VAL A 257 22.69 -20.10 -27.29
C VAL A 257 21.32 -20.76 -27.33
N HIS A 258 20.94 -21.43 -26.24
CA HIS A 258 19.67 -22.15 -26.16
C HIS A 258 18.49 -21.25 -25.79
N HIS A 259 18.75 -20.27 -24.93
CA HIS A 259 17.73 -19.31 -24.53
C HIS A 259 18.36 -17.96 -24.18
N ILE A 260 17.75 -16.86 -24.61
CA ILE A 260 18.10 -15.51 -24.18
C ILE A 260 16.84 -14.77 -23.77
N ASP A 261 16.89 -14.16 -22.59
CA ASP A 261 15.84 -13.27 -22.10
C ASP A 261 16.47 -11.91 -21.78
N LEU A 262 15.86 -10.85 -22.28
CA LEU A 262 16.20 -9.47 -21.98
C LEU A 262 15.05 -8.80 -21.23
N TRP A 263 15.34 -8.27 -20.04
CA TRP A 263 14.41 -7.41 -19.29
C TRP A 263 15.03 -6.03 -19.13
N VAL A 264 14.70 -5.11 -20.04
CA VAL A 264 15.37 -3.80 -20.14
C VAL A 264 16.87 -4.02 -20.36
N ASP A 265 17.72 -3.81 -19.37
CA ASP A 265 19.17 -4.03 -19.39
C ASP A 265 19.62 -5.36 -18.77
N ASP A 266 18.75 -6.02 -17.99
CA ASP A 266 19.04 -7.31 -17.37
C ASP A 266 18.97 -8.44 -18.41
N CYS A 267 20.13 -8.92 -18.85
CA CYS A 267 20.25 -9.99 -19.84
C CYS A 267 20.63 -11.33 -19.18
N SER A 268 19.95 -12.40 -19.58
CA SER A 268 20.32 -13.77 -19.22
C SER A 268 20.39 -14.64 -20.46
N ALA A 269 21.48 -15.41 -20.58
CA ALA A 269 21.69 -16.39 -21.65
C ALA A 269 21.97 -17.77 -21.05
N ASP A 270 21.26 -18.78 -21.54
CA ASP A 270 21.44 -20.18 -21.17
C ASP A 270 22.15 -20.95 -22.28
N PHE A 271 23.21 -21.66 -21.90
CA PHE A 271 23.96 -22.60 -22.72
C PHE A 271 23.71 -24.00 -22.18
N VAL A 272 23.37 -24.97 -23.04
CA VAL A 272 22.98 -26.30 -22.60
C VAL A 272 23.58 -27.38 -23.50
N ASP A 273 24.29 -28.36 -22.96
CA ASP A 273 24.85 -29.46 -23.76
C ASP A 273 24.85 -30.77 -22.97
N SER A 274 25.05 -31.89 -23.66
CA SER A 274 25.31 -33.19 -23.03
C SER A 274 26.76 -33.29 -22.51
N HIS A 275 27.69 -32.48 -23.04
CA HIS A 275 29.10 -32.49 -22.69
C HIS A 275 29.53 -31.20 -21.98
N ALA A 276 30.20 -31.34 -20.84
CA ALA A 276 30.68 -30.21 -20.04
C ALA A 276 31.69 -29.29 -20.77
N PRO A 277 32.68 -29.80 -21.53
CA PRO A 277 33.63 -28.95 -22.25
C PRO A 277 32.96 -28.12 -23.34
N THR A 278 32.02 -28.71 -24.10
CA THR A 278 31.28 -28.05 -25.17
C THR A 278 30.48 -26.87 -24.65
N VAL A 279 29.69 -27.06 -23.59
CA VAL A 279 28.88 -25.96 -23.02
C VAL A 279 29.74 -24.84 -22.45
N ALA A 280 30.92 -25.16 -21.89
CA ALA A 280 31.87 -24.18 -21.39
C ALA A 280 32.47 -23.33 -22.51
N ALA A 281 32.94 -23.97 -23.58
CA ALA A 281 33.48 -23.30 -24.77
C ALA A 281 32.43 -22.39 -25.45
N GLN A 282 31.18 -22.87 -25.53
CA GLN A 282 30.05 -22.10 -26.04
C GLN A 282 29.77 -20.85 -25.21
N ALA A 283 29.71 -20.99 -23.88
CA ALA A 283 29.40 -19.90 -22.97
C ALA A 283 30.48 -18.80 -23.00
N ILE A 284 31.76 -19.18 -23.00
CA ILE A 284 32.87 -18.22 -22.97
C ILE A 284 33.03 -17.49 -24.30
N LYS A 285 32.92 -18.21 -25.43
CA LYS A 285 32.95 -17.61 -26.76
C LYS A 285 31.87 -16.55 -26.90
N CYS A 286 30.63 -16.91 -26.55
CA CYS A 286 29.50 -16.02 -26.62
C CYS A 286 29.65 -14.79 -25.71
N TYR A 287 30.18 -14.97 -24.49
CA TYR A 287 30.45 -13.86 -23.59
C TYR A 287 31.45 -12.86 -24.17
N ARG A 288 32.58 -13.34 -24.71
CA ARG A 288 33.64 -12.49 -25.27
C ARG A 288 33.16 -11.72 -26.51
N GLU A 289 32.43 -12.39 -27.40
CA GLU A 289 31.82 -11.75 -28.58
C GLU A 289 30.81 -10.67 -28.17
N LEU A 290 29.90 -10.99 -27.24
CA LEU A 290 28.91 -10.02 -26.77
C LEU A 290 29.55 -8.84 -26.03
N LYS A 291 30.58 -9.08 -25.20
CA LYS A 291 31.33 -8.03 -24.52
C LYS A 291 31.94 -7.07 -25.54
N ALA A 292 32.61 -7.60 -26.57
CA ALA A 292 33.20 -6.79 -27.62
C ALA A 292 32.15 -5.97 -28.37
N ASP A 293 31.01 -6.58 -28.74
CA ASP A 293 29.93 -5.87 -29.42
C ASP A 293 29.31 -4.75 -28.58
N LEU A 294 29.11 -4.98 -27.27
CA LEU A 294 28.60 -3.97 -26.35
C LEU A 294 29.59 -2.82 -26.15
N GLU A 295 30.87 -3.13 -25.97
CA GLU A 295 31.92 -2.12 -25.76
C GLU A 295 32.13 -1.26 -27.02
N ASN A 296 32.03 -1.87 -28.21
CA ASN A 296 32.04 -1.14 -29.49
C ASN A 296 30.87 -0.15 -29.63
N GLN A 297 29.75 -0.40 -28.92
CA GLN A 297 28.60 0.51 -28.85
C GLN A 297 28.69 1.52 -27.69
N GLY A 298 29.82 1.53 -26.96
CA GLY A 298 30.03 2.39 -25.80
C GLY A 298 29.31 1.93 -24.53
N LEU A 299 28.91 0.65 -24.47
CA LEU A 299 28.24 0.03 -23.32
C LEU A 299 29.21 -0.90 -22.58
N MET A 300 29.55 -0.55 -21.35
CA MET A 300 30.54 -1.31 -20.58
C MET A 300 29.89 -2.44 -19.78
N VAL A 301 30.42 -3.66 -19.90
CA VAL A 301 30.00 -4.81 -19.09
C VAL A 301 30.55 -4.69 -17.66
N SER A 302 29.73 -4.97 -16.66
CA SER A 302 30.17 -5.02 -15.26
C SER A 302 30.72 -6.40 -14.92
N THR A 303 32.05 -6.57 -14.93
CA THR A 303 32.70 -7.86 -14.63
C THR A 303 32.42 -8.37 -13.21
N THR A 304 32.25 -7.47 -12.24
CA THR A 304 32.01 -7.84 -10.83
C THR A 304 30.58 -8.30 -10.55
N LYS A 305 29.60 -7.74 -11.26
CA LYS A 305 28.18 -8.08 -11.10
C LYS A 305 27.75 -9.19 -12.06
N THR A 306 28.30 -9.20 -13.27
CA THR A 306 28.14 -10.30 -14.22
C THR A 306 28.66 -11.59 -13.57
N ALA A 307 28.00 -12.71 -13.84
CA ALA A 307 28.42 -14.00 -13.31
C ALA A 307 27.94 -15.16 -14.16
N PHE A 308 28.73 -16.23 -14.16
CA PHE A 308 28.31 -17.53 -14.68
C PHE A 308 27.77 -18.40 -13.55
N ILE A 309 26.63 -19.06 -13.79
CA ILE A 309 26.02 -20.02 -12.87
C ILE A 309 25.92 -21.37 -13.56
N CYS A 310 26.67 -22.36 -13.08
CA CYS A 310 26.69 -23.69 -13.68
C CYS A 310 25.71 -24.66 -12.98
N SER A 311 25.17 -25.65 -13.67
CA SER A 311 24.22 -26.63 -13.12
C SER A 311 24.89 -27.82 -12.39
N ASN A 312 26.21 -27.98 -12.53
CA ASN A 312 26.98 -28.99 -11.83
C ASN A 312 28.48 -28.63 -11.75
N LYS A 313 29.22 -29.42 -10.95
CA LYS A 313 30.66 -29.23 -10.73
C LYS A 313 31.50 -29.48 -11.99
N ALA A 314 31.09 -30.38 -12.88
CA ALA A 314 31.83 -30.67 -14.11
C ALA A 314 31.84 -29.45 -15.04
N SER A 315 30.65 -28.89 -15.37
CA SER A 315 30.54 -27.65 -16.15
C SER A 315 31.25 -26.45 -15.51
N ALA A 316 31.32 -26.41 -14.17
CA ALA A 316 32.05 -25.34 -13.47
C ALA A 316 33.57 -25.47 -13.62
N ARG A 317 34.11 -26.70 -13.57
CA ARG A 317 35.54 -26.96 -13.77
C ARG A 317 35.97 -26.63 -15.19
N GLU A 318 35.21 -27.10 -16.18
CA GLU A 318 35.50 -26.84 -17.60
C GLU A 318 35.39 -25.35 -17.95
N LEU A 319 34.46 -24.61 -17.34
CA LEU A 319 34.41 -23.16 -17.53
C LEU A 319 35.58 -22.47 -16.84
N GLN A 320 35.96 -22.92 -15.63
CA GLN A 320 37.05 -22.32 -14.86
C GLN A 320 38.41 -22.46 -15.56
N SER A 321 38.63 -23.54 -16.33
CA SER A 321 39.87 -23.72 -17.10
C SER A 321 39.96 -22.80 -18.33
N LEU A 322 38.85 -22.22 -18.78
CA LEU A 322 38.79 -21.32 -19.93
C LEU A 322 38.75 -19.84 -19.56
N LEU A 323 38.37 -19.52 -18.32
CA LEU A 323 38.24 -18.16 -17.81
C LEU A 323 39.60 -17.51 -17.53
N GLU A 324 39.74 -16.26 -17.94
CA GLU A 324 40.86 -15.39 -17.58
C GLU A 324 40.58 -14.66 -16.25
N GLU A 325 41.63 -14.18 -15.56
CA GLU A 325 41.50 -13.58 -14.22
C GLU A 325 40.56 -12.36 -14.16
N HIS A 326 40.51 -11.58 -15.24
CA HIS A 326 39.70 -10.37 -15.34
C HIS A 326 38.25 -10.62 -15.77
N GLU A 327 37.91 -11.86 -16.14
CA GLU A 327 36.59 -12.24 -16.62
C GLU A 327 35.61 -12.50 -15.45
N PRO A 328 34.28 -12.52 -15.73
CA PRO A 328 33.28 -12.67 -14.68
C PRO A 328 33.43 -13.99 -13.93
N PRO A 329 33.24 -13.98 -12.60
CA PRO A 329 33.44 -15.17 -11.79
C PRO A 329 32.30 -16.18 -11.95
N ILE A 330 32.62 -17.45 -11.69
CA ILE A 330 31.62 -18.51 -11.51
C ILE A 330 31.04 -18.40 -10.10
N LYS A 331 29.72 -18.21 -9.99
CA LYS A 331 29.01 -18.15 -8.70
C LYS A 331 28.11 -19.38 -8.55
N THR A 332 27.92 -19.81 -7.30
CA THR A 332 26.97 -20.89 -6.98
C THR A 332 25.52 -20.41 -6.83
N LEU A 333 25.33 -19.09 -6.74
CA LEU A 333 24.04 -18.43 -6.57
C LEU A 333 24.11 -17.03 -7.20
N GLY A 334 23.22 -16.78 -8.15
CA GLY A 334 22.95 -15.45 -8.71
C GLY A 334 21.67 -14.85 -8.12
N LYS A 335 21.52 -13.53 -8.26
CA LYS A 335 20.26 -12.84 -8.00
C LYS A 335 19.66 -12.44 -9.35
N ASP A 336 18.60 -13.15 -9.76
CA ASP A 336 17.95 -12.96 -11.05
C ASP A 336 16.59 -12.27 -10.88
N LEU A 337 16.43 -11.04 -11.40
CA LEU A 337 15.23 -10.20 -11.28
C LEU A 337 14.60 -10.15 -9.86
N GLY A 338 15.47 -10.29 -8.85
CA GLY A 338 15.10 -10.26 -7.44
C GLY A 338 14.73 -11.60 -6.81
N LEU A 339 15.03 -12.73 -7.47
CA LEU A 339 14.90 -14.10 -6.99
C LEU A 339 16.28 -14.77 -6.84
N ASP A 340 16.32 -15.88 -6.09
CA ASP A 340 17.50 -16.75 -5.97
C ASP A 340 17.62 -17.64 -7.23
N TYR A 341 18.75 -17.59 -7.94
CA TYR A 341 19.01 -18.42 -9.13
C TYR A 341 20.24 -19.31 -8.94
N ALA A 342 20.05 -20.63 -8.96
CA ALA A 342 21.12 -21.62 -8.73
C ALA A 342 21.17 -22.70 -9.82
N ALA A 343 20.77 -22.38 -11.05
CA ALA A 343 20.77 -23.28 -12.21
C ALA A 343 20.18 -24.68 -11.91
N GLY A 344 19.06 -24.72 -11.17
CA GLY A 344 18.34 -25.95 -10.81
C GLY A 344 19.05 -26.88 -9.82
N GLN A 345 20.24 -26.52 -9.30
CA GLN A 345 21.06 -27.42 -8.47
C GLN A 345 20.41 -27.82 -7.16
N ARG A 346 20.02 -26.82 -6.37
CA ARG A 346 19.55 -26.97 -4.99
C ARG A 346 18.62 -25.81 -4.69
N ARG A 347 17.71 -26.02 -3.74
CA ARG A 347 16.91 -24.94 -3.20
C ARG A 347 17.78 -23.92 -2.48
N ARG A 348 17.80 -22.69 -2.99
CA ARG A 348 18.44 -21.52 -2.37
C ARG A 348 17.37 -20.50 -1.99
N ILE A 349 17.55 -19.86 -0.84
CA ILE A 349 16.57 -18.93 -0.25
C ILE A 349 17.26 -17.71 0.36
N THR A 350 18.41 -17.31 -0.16
CA THR A 350 19.20 -16.21 0.41
C THR A 350 18.47 -14.88 0.20
N VAL A 351 18.05 -14.60 -1.04
CA VAL A 351 17.27 -13.42 -1.40
C VAL A 351 15.90 -13.49 -0.72
N ALA A 352 15.23 -14.64 -0.74
CA ALA A 352 13.96 -14.84 -0.06
C ALA A 352 14.06 -14.59 1.46
N LYS A 353 15.12 -15.08 2.14
CA LYS A 353 15.38 -14.80 3.56
C LYS A 353 15.60 -13.31 3.82
N GLY A 354 16.35 -12.63 2.97
CA GLY A 354 16.56 -11.17 3.08
C GLY A 354 15.23 -10.39 2.97
N ARG A 355 14.34 -10.81 2.08
CA ARG A 355 12.98 -10.26 1.96
C ARG A 355 12.13 -10.54 3.18
N HIS A 356 12.15 -11.76 3.71
CA HIS A 356 11.47 -12.10 4.96
C HIS A 356 11.97 -11.24 6.13
N ALA A 357 13.28 -11.01 6.23
CA ALA A 357 13.86 -10.16 7.27
C ALA A 357 13.34 -8.71 7.15
N LYS A 358 13.30 -8.14 5.94
CA LYS A 358 12.71 -6.82 5.67
C LYS A 358 11.23 -6.76 6.07
N GLY A 359 10.45 -7.79 5.77
CA GLY A 359 9.07 -7.92 6.22
C GLY A 359 8.95 -7.93 7.75
N GLY A 360 9.79 -8.72 8.43
CA GLY A 360 9.85 -8.77 9.89
C GLY A 360 10.24 -7.43 10.53
N GLN A 361 11.20 -6.71 9.95
CA GLN A 361 11.57 -5.36 10.38
C GLN A 361 10.40 -4.37 10.23
N ARG A 362 9.68 -4.41 9.10
CA ARG A 362 8.48 -3.59 8.88
C ARG A 362 7.34 -3.95 9.85
N ALA A 363 7.18 -5.23 10.19
CA ALA A 363 6.24 -5.66 11.22
C ALA A 363 6.57 -5.09 12.59
N ARG A 364 7.85 -5.10 12.99
CA ARG A 364 8.32 -4.46 14.24
C ARG A 364 8.04 -2.95 14.23
N LYS A 365 8.27 -2.27 13.10
CA LYS A 365 7.94 -0.84 12.94
C LYS A 365 6.44 -0.60 13.11
N LEU A 366 5.58 -1.44 12.50
CA LEU A 366 4.14 -1.34 12.65
C LEU A 366 3.70 -1.47 14.13
N THR A 367 4.32 -2.39 14.88
CA THR A 367 4.07 -2.53 16.32
C THR A 367 4.50 -1.27 17.08
N LYS A 368 5.67 -0.70 16.76
CA LYS A 368 6.17 0.55 17.38
C LYS A 368 5.30 1.77 17.10
N LEU A 369 4.67 1.84 15.92
CA LEU A 369 3.75 2.93 15.56
C LEU A 369 2.44 2.91 16.36
N GLN A 370 2.14 1.81 17.08
CA GLN A 370 0.94 1.68 17.92
C GLN A 370 -0.37 2.07 17.21
N VAL A 371 -0.47 1.74 15.91
CA VAL A 371 -1.63 2.10 15.08
C VAL A 371 -2.90 1.49 15.71
N LYS A 372 -3.79 2.34 16.22
CA LYS A 372 -4.99 1.91 16.96
C LYS A 372 -5.99 1.13 16.08
N SER A 373 -6.15 1.54 14.82
CA SER A 373 -7.13 0.94 13.92
C SER A 373 -6.64 -0.38 13.30
N THR A 374 -7.40 -1.46 13.51
CA THR A 374 -7.13 -2.77 12.91
C THR A 374 -7.18 -2.75 11.39
N SER A 375 -8.11 -1.99 10.78
CA SER A 375 -8.21 -1.92 9.32
C SER A 375 -6.99 -1.26 8.70
N ILE A 376 -6.45 -0.22 9.35
CA ILE A 376 -5.20 0.43 8.93
C ILE A 376 -4.01 -0.52 9.12
N ARG A 377 -3.94 -1.24 10.26
CA ARG A 377 -2.88 -2.24 10.49
C ARG A 377 -2.88 -3.33 9.41
N VAL A 378 -4.05 -3.85 9.05
CA VAL A 378 -4.20 -4.84 7.97
C VAL A 378 -3.82 -4.25 6.61
N ARG A 379 -4.21 -3.01 6.32
CA ARG A 379 -3.81 -2.33 5.08
C ARG A 379 -2.29 -2.17 4.99
N LEU A 380 -1.64 -1.74 6.07
CA LEU A 380 -0.18 -1.63 6.15
C LEU A 380 0.51 -2.99 6.08
N PHE A 381 -0.07 -4.02 6.70
CA PHE A 381 0.42 -5.39 6.56
C PHE A 381 0.39 -5.84 5.10
N ASN A 382 -0.75 -5.68 4.42
CA ASN A 382 -0.91 -6.10 3.03
C ASN A 382 -0.05 -5.29 2.06
N GLY A 383 -0.01 -3.97 2.22
CA GLY A 383 0.69 -3.05 1.32
C GLY A 383 2.21 -2.95 1.55
N SER A 384 2.69 -3.25 2.76
CA SER A 384 4.11 -3.08 3.12
C SER A 384 4.81 -4.36 3.57
N ILE A 385 4.24 -5.09 4.54
CA ILE A 385 4.89 -6.27 5.14
C ILE A 385 4.81 -7.45 4.19
N ARG A 386 3.59 -7.83 3.79
CA ARG A 386 3.31 -8.95 2.89
C ARG A 386 3.96 -8.74 1.53
N SER A 387 3.78 -7.56 0.93
CA SER A 387 4.33 -7.22 -0.39
C SER A 387 5.86 -7.34 -0.45
N SER A 388 6.57 -6.82 0.56
CA SER A 388 8.04 -6.90 0.59
C SER A 388 8.56 -8.30 0.88
N ALA A 389 7.85 -9.06 1.73
CA ALA A 389 8.29 -10.37 2.17
C ALA A 389 7.98 -11.51 1.20
N LEU A 390 6.88 -11.41 0.43
CA LEU A 390 6.40 -12.48 -0.47
C LEU A 390 6.74 -12.27 -1.95
N TYR A 391 7.30 -11.12 -2.35
CA TYR A 391 7.72 -10.94 -3.74
C TYR A 391 8.69 -12.05 -4.17
N GLY A 392 8.34 -12.77 -5.23
CA GLY A 392 9.16 -13.82 -5.84
C GLY A 392 9.16 -15.15 -5.08
N HIS A 393 8.26 -15.34 -4.11
CA HIS A 393 8.18 -16.59 -3.36
C HIS A 393 7.82 -17.80 -4.24
N GLU A 394 7.13 -17.55 -5.35
CA GLU A 394 6.75 -18.53 -6.37
C GLU A 394 7.97 -19.22 -6.99
N GLY A 395 9.14 -18.58 -6.92
CA GLY A 395 10.40 -19.12 -7.45
C GLY A 395 10.83 -20.44 -6.81
N VAL A 396 10.62 -20.60 -5.49
CA VAL A 396 11.13 -21.76 -4.71
C VAL A 396 10.15 -22.23 -3.63
N GLY A 397 8.95 -21.65 -3.62
CA GLY A 397 7.91 -21.86 -2.63
C GLY A 397 8.28 -21.43 -1.20
N VAL A 398 7.23 -21.32 -0.39
CA VAL A 398 7.30 -21.09 1.06
C VAL A 398 6.97 -22.38 1.81
N ALA A 399 7.98 -22.93 2.49
CA ALA A 399 7.86 -24.12 3.32
C ALA A 399 6.94 -23.92 4.55
N PRO A 400 6.35 -24.99 5.14
CA PRO A 400 5.34 -24.91 6.21
C PRO A 400 5.72 -24.03 7.40
N LYS A 401 6.94 -24.19 7.92
CA LYS A 401 7.43 -23.41 9.06
C LYS A 401 7.38 -21.91 8.79
N ARG A 402 7.68 -21.49 7.55
CA ARG A 402 7.65 -20.08 7.16
C ARG A 402 6.22 -19.60 6.88
N ARG A 403 5.32 -20.45 6.36
CA ARG A 403 3.89 -20.11 6.23
C ARG A 403 3.25 -19.88 7.61
N LYS A 404 3.58 -20.71 8.61
CA LYS A 404 3.17 -20.50 10.01
C LYS A 404 3.64 -19.15 10.55
N TRP A 405 4.87 -18.75 10.25
CA TRP A 405 5.39 -17.43 10.63
C TRP A 405 4.58 -16.27 10.01
N PHE A 406 4.25 -16.34 8.72
CA PHE A 406 3.41 -15.33 8.05
C PHE A 406 2.00 -15.22 8.66
N ARG A 407 1.37 -16.36 8.95
CA ARG A 407 0.09 -16.42 9.67
C ARG A 407 0.17 -15.71 11.01
N SER A 408 1.25 -15.93 11.75
CA SER A 408 1.45 -15.30 13.06
C SER A 408 1.69 -13.79 12.96
N LEU A 409 2.38 -13.30 11.91
CA LEU A 409 2.51 -11.86 11.66
C LEU A 409 1.17 -11.19 11.35
N LEU A 410 0.33 -11.81 10.51
CA LEU A 410 -1.01 -11.27 10.24
C LEU A 410 -1.87 -11.29 11.51
N ALA A 411 -1.85 -12.38 12.26
CA ALA A 411 -2.59 -12.47 13.52
C ALA A 411 -2.13 -11.40 14.53
N ALA A 412 -0.83 -11.10 14.62
CA ALA A 412 -0.33 -9.99 15.42
C ALA A 412 -0.86 -8.63 14.92
N ALA A 413 -0.91 -8.40 13.60
CA ALA A 413 -1.49 -7.18 13.03
C ALA A 413 -3.01 -7.06 13.29
N LEU A 414 -3.70 -8.19 13.43
CA LEU A 414 -5.11 -8.27 13.85
C LEU A 414 -5.32 -8.03 15.34
N GLY A 415 -4.26 -7.90 16.14
CA GLY A 415 -4.34 -7.67 17.58
C GLY A 415 -4.43 -8.95 18.41
N ARG A 416 -3.93 -10.08 17.89
CA ARG A 416 -3.86 -11.34 18.64
C ARG A 416 -3.08 -11.14 19.97
N PRO A 417 -3.69 -11.42 21.14
CA PRO A 417 -2.96 -11.45 22.42
C PRO A 417 -1.84 -12.49 22.43
N THR A 418 -0.80 -12.28 23.23
CA THR A 418 0.40 -13.14 23.26
C THR A 418 0.07 -14.63 23.41
N LEU A 419 -0.88 -14.96 24.28
CA LEU A 419 -1.28 -16.33 24.61
C LEU A 419 -2.38 -16.91 23.73
N ALA A 420 -2.95 -16.10 22.84
CA ALA A 420 -4.07 -16.52 22.01
C ALA A 420 -3.62 -17.33 20.79
N SER A 421 -4.50 -18.18 20.27
CA SER A 421 -4.23 -19.01 19.09
C SER A 421 -4.14 -18.16 17.81
N THR A 422 -3.15 -18.47 16.97
CA THR A 422 -3.06 -17.89 15.62
C THR A 422 -4.22 -18.36 14.74
N ASP A 423 -4.62 -19.62 14.86
CA ASP A 423 -5.72 -20.18 14.09
C ASP A 423 -7.05 -19.50 14.45
N SER A 424 -7.35 -19.35 15.75
CA SER A 424 -8.58 -18.68 16.21
C SER A 424 -8.60 -17.19 15.87
N ALA A 425 -7.46 -16.48 15.93
CA ALA A 425 -7.38 -15.08 15.55
C ALA A 425 -7.62 -14.84 14.05
N LEU A 426 -7.13 -15.74 13.20
CA LEU A 426 -7.39 -15.70 11.76
C LEU A 426 -8.84 -16.08 11.45
N GLU A 427 -9.37 -17.10 12.14
CA GLU A 427 -10.75 -17.54 11.98
C GLU A 427 -11.75 -16.43 12.35
N PHE A 428 -11.55 -15.76 13.48
CA PHE A 428 -12.39 -14.64 13.90
C PHE A 428 -12.48 -13.52 12.85
N HIS A 429 -11.38 -13.29 12.13
CA HIS A 429 -11.27 -12.26 11.10
C HIS A 429 -11.39 -12.80 9.67
N SER A 430 -11.85 -14.03 9.47
CA SER A 430 -11.92 -14.71 8.16
C SER A 430 -12.79 -13.97 7.13
N ASN A 431 -13.75 -13.16 7.58
CA ASN A 431 -14.59 -12.31 6.73
C ASN A 431 -13.93 -10.98 6.30
N LYS A 432 -12.80 -10.61 6.90
CA LYS A 432 -12.09 -9.35 6.65
C LYS A 432 -10.71 -9.55 6.03
N VAL A 433 -10.10 -10.70 6.30
CA VAL A 433 -8.76 -11.02 5.80
C VAL A 433 -8.71 -12.40 5.19
N VAL A 434 -7.83 -12.53 4.21
CA VAL A 434 -7.51 -13.82 3.60
C VAL A 434 -6.34 -14.45 4.34
N ASP A 435 -6.43 -15.76 4.58
CA ASP A 435 -5.37 -16.52 5.21
C ASP A 435 -4.06 -16.43 4.38
N PRO A 436 -2.90 -16.10 5.00
CA PRO A 436 -1.63 -16.06 4.30
C PRO A 436 -1.26 -17.40 3.65
N ALA A 437 -1.68 -18.53 4.21
CA ALA A 437 -1.45 -19.84 3.60
C ALA A 437 -2.17 -19.96 2.26
N TYR A 438 -3.45 -19.56 2.20
CA TYR A 438 -4.22 -19.55 0.96
C TYR A 438 -3.61 -18.57 -0.05
N THR A 439 -3.22 -17.38 0.40
CA THR A 439 -2.61 -16.36 -0.46
C THR A 439 -1.36 -16.89 -1.15
N ILE A 440 -0.45 -17.51 -0.39
CA ILE A 440 0.80 -18.08 -0.91
C ILE A 440 0.52 -19.19 -1.92
N LEU A 441 -0.31 -20.17 -1.55
CA LEU A 441 -0.61 -21.33 -2.38
C LEU A 441 -1.35 -20.93 -3.66
N SER A 442 -2.36 -20.07 -3.55
CA SER A 442 -3.12 -19.58 -4.71
C SER A 442 -2.27 -18.71 -5.63
N GLN A 443 -1.36 -17.88 -5.12
CA GLN A 443 -0.43 -17.11 -5.94
C GLN A 443 0.53 -18.03 -6.71
N HIS A 444 1.08 -19.05 -6.05
CA HIS A 444 1.94 -20.05 -6.69
C HIS A 444 1.21 -20.79 -7.81
N PHE A 445 0.03 -21.34 -7.55
CA PHE A 445 -0.75 -22.05 -8.57
C PHE A 445 -1.20 -21.13 -9.71
N LYS A 446 -1.54 -19.87 -9.43
CA LYS A 446 -1.84 -18.86 -10.48
C LYS A 446 -0.61 -18.56 -11.34
N ALA A 447 0.58 -18.51 -10.76
CA ALA A 447 1.82 -18.32 -11.50
C ALA A 447 2.10 -19.52 -12.41
N ILE A 448 2.01 -20.76 -11.89
CA ILE A 448 2.17 -21.97 -12.70
C ILE A 448 1.16 -21.99 -13.85
N ARG A 449 -0.13 -21.78 -13.59
CA ARG A 449 -1.15 -21.72 -14.65
C ARG A 449 -0.81 -20.68 -15.72
N ARG A 450 -0.48 -19.45 -15.32
CA ARG A 450 -0.16 -18.37 -16.27
C ARG A 450 1.04 -18.72 -17.14
N LEU A 451 2.07 -19.33 -16.55
CA LEU A 451 3.27 -19.73 -17.28
C LEU A 451 2.97 -20.88 -18.24
N LEU A 452 2.16 -21.87 -17.84
CA LEU A 452 1.76 -22.98 -18.72
C LEU A 452 0.94 -22.49 -19.91
N LEU A 453 -0.03 -21.59 -19.70
CA LEU A 453 -0.86 -21.03 -20.79
C LEU A 453 -0.08 -20.19 -21.80
N SER A 454 1.12 -19.76 -21.45
CA SER A 454 1.97 -18.93 -22.31
C SER A 454 3.30 -19.62 -22.63
N TRP A 455 3.41 -20.92 -22.36
CA TRP A 455 4.57 -21.73 -22.71
C TRP A 455 4.42 -22.22 -24.16
N PRO A 456 5.49 -22.25 -24.98
CA PRO A 456 5.40 -22.78 -26.34
C PRO A 456 4.96 -24.25 -26.35
N ASP A 457 3.95 -24.59 -27.16
CA ASP A 457 3.39 -25.95 -27.23
C ASP A 457 4.45 -27.00 -27.57
N ARG A 458 5.40 -26.68 -28.46
CA ARG A 458 6.53 -27.56 -28.81
C ARG A 458 7.38 -28.00 -27.61
N ASP A 459 7.43 -27.19 -26.56
CA ASP A 459 8.28 -27.43 -25.38
C ASP A 459 7.49 -28.00 -24.19
N ILE A 460 6.15 -28.06 -24.27
CA ILE A 460 5.30 -28.53 -23.16
C ILE A 460 5.56 -30.01 -22.85
N GLY A 461 5.83 -30.83 -23.88
CA GLY A 461 6.16 -32.25 -23.71
C GLY A 461 7.40 -32.48 -22.85
N ARG A 462 8.44 -31.66 -23.05
CA ARG A 462 9.66 -31.69 -22.21
C ARG A 462 9.37 -31.30 -20.76
N LEU A 463 8.55 -30.26 -20.55
CA LEU A 463 8.12 -29.88 -19.21
C LEU A 463 7.35 -31.01 -18.51
N HIS A 464 6.44 -31.69 -19.21
CA HIS A 464 5.71 -32.83 -18.68
C HIS A 464 6.64 -33.98 -18.26
N GLN A 465 7.62 -34.33 -19.09
CA GLN A 465 8.60 -35.37 -18.74
C GLN A 465 9.45 -34.98 -17.53
N SER A 466 9.89 -33.73 -17.46
CA SER A 466 10.63 -33.21 -16.31
C SER A 466 9.79 -33.21 -15.04
N TRP A 467 8.51 -32.82 -15.11
CA TRP A 467 7.57 -32.86 -13.98
C TRP A 467 7.48 -34.27 -13.38
N ASN A 468 7.32 -35.29 -14.21
CA ASN A 468 7.21 -36.68 -13.75
C ASN A 468 8.51 -37.13 -13.04
N LYS A 469 9.68 -36.89 -13.66
CA LYS A 469 11.00 -37.21 -13.08
C LYS A 469 11.24 -36.44 -11.77
N LEU A 470 10.78 -35.19 -11.70
CA LEU A 470 10.88 -34.36 -10.50
C LEU A 470 10.01 -34.89 -9.38
N GLY A 471 8.77 -35.29 -9.69
CA GLY A 471 7.85 -35.89 -8.74
C GLY A 471 8.42 -37.15 -8.09
N GLN A 472 8.91 -38.09 -8.91
CA GLN A 472 9.56 -39.33 -8.43
C GLN A 472 10.75 -39.02 -7.49
N TRP A 473 11.63 -38.10 -7.90
CA TRP A 473 12.80 -37.73 -7.09
C TRP A 473 12.44 -37.04 -5.77
N LEU A 474 11.31 -36.32 -5.73
CA LEU A 474 10.83 -35.65 -4.52
C LEU A 474 10.05 -36.61 -3.62
N SER A 475 9.32 -37.59 -4.15
CA SER A 475 8.62 -38.60 -3.33
C SER A 475 9.59 -39.52 -2.57
N GLU A 476 10.74 -39.80 -3.16
CA GLU A 476 11.82 -40.58 -2.52
C GLU A 476 12.59 -39.78 -1.44
N ALA A 477 12.30 -38.49 -1.28
CA ALA A 477 13.02 -37.63 -0.34
C ALA A 477 12.34 -37.59 1.04
N GLU A 478 13.08 -37.88 2.10
CA GLU A 478 12.62 -37.67 3.49
C GLU A 478 12.21 -36.20 3.76
N HIS A 479 12.88 -35.26 3.09
CA HIS A 479 12.64 -33.82 3.23
C HIS A 479 12.50 -33.12 1.87
N PRO A 480 11.35 -33.24 1.18
CA PRO A 480 11.15 -32.74 -0.18
C PRO A 480 11.44 -31.23 -0.32
N TRP A 481 11.08 -30.42 0.69
CA TRP A 481 11.34 -28.98 0.72
C TRP A 481 12.81 -28.57 0.73
N LYS A 482 13.75 -29.47 1.06
CA LYS A 482 15.19 -29.17 0.93
C LYS A 482 15.65 -29.32 -0.53
N ARG A 483 14.89 -30.05 -1.34
CA ARG A 483 15.19 -30.46 -2.72
C ARG A 483 14.45 -29.66 -3.79
N ALA A 484 13.28 -29.07 -3.48
CA ALA A 484 12.50 -28.21 -4.38
C ALA A 484 13.28 -26.96 -4.85
N ALA A 485 14.02 -27.07 -5.95
CA ALA A 485 14.98 -26.07 -6.39
C ALA A 485 14.36 -24.90 -7.16
N GLY A 486 13.13 -25.05 -7.64
CA GLY A 486 12.40 -24.05 -8.42
C GLY A 486 10.87 -24.18 -8.31
N PRO A 487 10.13 -23.54 -9.23
CA PRO A 487 8.68 -23.42 -9.16
C PRO A 487 7.92 -24.74 -9.29
N LEU A 488 8.39 -25.66 -10.13
CA LEU A 488 7.73 -26.95 -10.34
C LEU A 488 7.90 -27.83 -9.10
N GLY A 489 9.12 -27.87 -8.54
CA GLY A 489 9.37 -28.64 -7.32
C GLY A 489 8.58 -28.12 -6.14
N ALA A 490 8.44 -26.79 -6.02
CA ALA A 490 7.61 -26.17 -4.99
C ALA A 490 6.13 -26.49 -5.17
N ALA A 491 5.60 -26.48 -6.41
CA ALA A 491 4.23 -26.85 -6.70
C ALA A 491 3.96 -28.30 -6.30
N TRP A 492 4.84 -29.23 -6.66
CA TRP A 492 4.72 -30.63 -6.28
C TRP A 492 4.73 -30.82 -4.76
N CYS A 493 5.64 -30.15 -4.03
CA CYS A 493 5.64 -30.18 -2.57
C CYS A 493 4.33 -29.64 -1.97
N TYR A 494 3.71 -28.63 -2.58
CA TYR A 494 2.41 -28.15 -2.12
C TYR A 494 1.30 -29.17 -2.34
N LEU A 495 1.25 -29.86 -3.48
CA LEU A 495 0.24 -30.88 -3.75
C LEU A 495 0.31 -32.02 -2.73
N GLN A 496 1.52 -32.52 -2.44
CA GLN A 496 1.71 -33.53 -1.39
C GLN A 496 1.26 -33.06 -0.01
N GLU A 497 1.58 -31.82 0.36
CA GLU A 497 1.12 -31.26 1.64
C GLU A 497 -0.40 -31.11 1.73
N LEU A 498 -1.06 -30.86 0.60
CA LEU A 498 -2.51 -30.76 0.52
C LEU A 498 -3.17 -32.16 0.51
N GLY A 499 -2.41 -33.23 0.25
CA GLY A 499 -2.95 -34.57 0.02
C GLY A 499 -3.58 -34.70 -1.37
N TRP A 500 -3.12 -33.88 -2.33
CA TRP A 500 -3.59 -33.89 -3.71
C TRP A 500 -2.57 -34.61 -4.59
N GLU A 501 -3.07 -35.34 -5.58
CA GLU A 501 -2.23 -36.14 -6.47
C GLU A 501 -1.95 -35.41 -7.77
N ALA A 502 -0.70 -35.39 -8.20
CA ALA A 502 -0.29 -34.79 -9.45
C ALA A 502 -0.31 -35.84 -10.58
N ILE A 503 -1.46 -36.04 -11.23
CA ILE A 503 -1.58 -37.00 -12.36
C ILE A 503 -0.67 -36.58 -13.53
N SER A 504 -0.61 -35.27 -13.81
CA SER A 504 0.34 -34.69 -14.77
C SER A 504 0.68 -33.26 -14.36
N LEU A 505 1.49 -32.56 -15.17
CA LEU A 505 1.84 -31.16 -14.96
C LEU A 505 0.60 -30.25 -14.81
N SER A 506 -0.44 -30.49 -15.62
CA SER A 506 -1.65 -29.67 -15.63
C SER A 506 -2.89 -30.33 -15.00
N LYS A 507 -2.95 -31.67 -14.92
CA LYS A 507 -4.10 -32.40 -14.36
C LYS A 507 -3.80 -32.92 -12.96
N TRP A 508 -4.59 -32.53 -11.97
CA TRP A 508 -4.40 -32.92 -10.57
C TRP A 508 -5.68 -33.55 -10.01
N ARG A 509 -5.53 -34.56 -9.14
CA ARG A 509 -6.64 -35.18 -8.41
C ARG A 509 -6.85 -34.45 -7.09
N VAL A 510 -8.03 -33.87 -6.90
CA VAL A 510 -8.41 -33.08 -5.75
C VAL A 510 -9.73 -33.64 -5.22
N GLU A 511 -9.71 -34.22 -4.02
CA GLU A 511 -10.91 -34.78 -3.35
C GLU A 511 -11.70 -35.82 -4.20
N GLY A 512 -11.01 -36.50 -5.13
CA GLY A 512 -11.61 -37.50 -6.03
C GLY A 512 -11.77 -36.98 -7.47
N ASP A 513 -11.90 -35.66 -7.66
CA ASP A 513 -12.07 -35.04 -8.96
C ASP A 513 -10.74 -34.83 -9.68
N ILE A 514 -10.73 -34.98 -11.01
CA ILE A 514 -9.57 -34.68 -11.84
C ILE A 514 -9.78 -33.30 -12.47
N LEU A 515 -8.97 -32.32 -12.06
CA LEU A 515 -9.06 -30.94 -12.52
C LEU A 515 -7.87 -30.58 -13.41
N ASP A 516 -8.12 -30.00 -14.60
CA ASP A 516 -7.07 -29.45 -15.46
C ASP A 516 -6.88 -27.95 -15.18
N ILE A 517 -5.75 -27.57 -14.57
CA ILE A 517 -5.48 -26.18 -14.18
C ILE A 517 -5.39 -25.21 -15.37
N ARG A 518 -5.30 -25.70 -16.61
CA ARG A 518 -5.35 -24.83 -17.80
C ARG A 518 -6.79 -24.35 -18.05
N GLN A 519 -7.78 -25.18 -17.74
CA GLN A 519 -9.19 -24.83 -17.87
C GLN A 519 -9.60 -23.84 -16.78
N GLY A 520 -10.34 -22.80 -17.18
CA GLY A 520 -10.80 -21.74 -16.27
C GLY A 520 -11.70 -22.26 -15.13
N PRO A 521 -12.77 -23.03 -15.44
CA PRO A 521 -13.67 -23.59 -14.45
C PRO A 521 -12.96 -24.52 -13.45
N ASP A 522 -12.20 -25.49 -13.94
CA ASP A 522 -11.42 -26.45 -13.12
C ASP A 522 -10.44 -25.73 -12.19
N PHE A 523 -9.72 -24.73 -12.70
CA PHE A 523 -8.77 -23.97 -11.88
C PHE A 523 -9.46 -23.17 -10.77
N HIS A 524 -10.66 -22.65 -11.03
CA HIS A 524 -11.44 -22.03 -9.95
C HIS A 524 -11.92 -23.07 -8.94
N GLY A 525 -12.47 -24.21 -9.40
CA GLY A 525 -12.85 -25.33 -8.53
C GLY A 525 -11.70 -25.74 -7.63
N LEU A 526 -10.49 -25.80 -8.18
CA LEU A 526 -9.26 -26.05 -7.42
C LEU A 526 -8.99 -24.97 -6.35
N LEU A 527 -9.11 -23.68 -6.68
CA LEU A 527 -8.89 -22.61 -5.70
C LEU A 527 -9.99 -22.57 -4.63
N PHE A 528 -11.21 -22.96 -4.96
CA PHE A 528 -12.30 -23.14 -4.00
C PHE A 528 -11.96 -24.28 -3.03
N GLN A 529 -11.59 -25.45 -3.56
CA GLN A 529 -11.18 -26.59 -2.74
C GLN A 529 -9.95 -26.28 -1.89
N LEU A 530 -8.99 -25.52 -2.42
CA LEU A 530 -7.83 -25.04 -1.67
C LEU A 530 -8.26 -24.20 -0.45
N LYS A 531 -9.19 -23.27 -0.66
CA LYS A 531 -9.70 -22.41 0.41
C LYS A 531 -10.44 -23.24 1.45
N HIS A 532 -11.35 -24.11 0.99
CA HIS A 532 -12.12 -25.00 1.85
C HIS A 532 -11.19 -25.87 2.71
N LEU A 533 -10.23 -26.56 2.09
CA LEU A 533 -9.26 -27.40 2.80
C LEU A 533 -8.44 -26.63 3.85
N ILE A 534 -8.01 -25.40 3.55
CA ILE A 534 -7.27 -24.57 4.50
C ILE A 534 -8.15 -24.16 5.70
N ASP A 535 -9.40 -23.80 5.43
CA ASP A 535 -10.38 -23.43 6.44
C ASP A 535 -10.72 -24.66 7.31
N THR A 536 -11.05 -25.80 6.71
CA THR A 536 -11.32 -27.08 7.40
C THR A 536 -10.14 -27.54 8.24
N ARG A 537 -8.90 -27.46 7.72
CA ARG A 537 -7.70 -27.79 8.53
C ARG A 537 -7.49 -26.80 9.68
N ARG A 538 -7.88 -25.52 9.52
CA ARG A 538 -7.84 -24.53 10.60
C ARG A 538 -8.89 -24.86 11.66
N HIS A 539 -10.11 -25.20 11.26
CA HIS A 539 -11.20 -25.62 12.13
C HIS A 539 -10.83 -26.87 12.94
N ARG A 540 -10.31 -27.92 12.31
CA ARG A 540 -9.80 -29.13 13.01
C ARG A 540 -8.74 -28.79 14.07
N ARG A 541 -7.80 -27.88 13.80
CA ARG A 541 -6.80 -27.46 14.79
C ARG A 541 -7.39 -26.67 15.95
N ILE A 542 -8.44 -25.88 15.69
CA ILE A 542 -9.18 -25.19 16.75
C ILE A 542 -9.95 -26.22 17.59
N ALA A 543 -10.60 -27.20 16.94
CA ALA A 543 -11.35 -28.25 17.63
C ALA A 543 -10.47 -29.15 18.51
N GLN A 544 -9.26 -29.44 18.05
CA GLN A 544 -8.24 -30.17 18.82
C GLN A 544 -7.61 -29.37 19.96
N SER A 545 -7.89 -28.06 20.06
CA SER A 545 -7.41 -27.25 21.18
C SER A 545 -8.25 -27.50 22.43
N ASP A 546 -7.65 -27.30 23.61
CA ASP A 546 -8.33 -27.48 24.90
C ASP A 546 -9.65 -26.68 24.95
N GLY A 547 -10.78 -27.36 25.18
CA GLY A 547 -12.14 -26.80 25.17
C GLY A 547 -12.70 -26.42 23.79
N GLY A 548 -12.03 -26.73 22.69
CA GLY A 548 -12.46 -26.40 21.33
C GLY A 548 -13.35 -27.45 20.66
N LYS A 549 -13.52 -28.62 21.28
CA LYS A 549 -14.28 -29.76 20.75
C LYS A 549 -15.69 -29.32 20.29
N GLY A 550 -16.09 -29.77 19.10
CA GLY A 550 -17.32 -29.35 18.43
C GLY A 550 -17.10 -28.31 17.32
N LEU A 551 -15.95 -27.63 17.24
CA LEU A 551 -15.67 -26.63 16.17
C LEU A 551 -15.07 -27.23 14.89
N GLU A 552 -15.24 -28.53 14.62
CA GLU A 552 -14.68 -29.21 13.44
C GLU A 552 -15.22 -28.66 12.12
N THR A 553 -16.48 -28.21 12.12
CA THR A 553 -17.15 -27.54 10.98
C THR A 553 -16.93 -26.02 10.97
N GLY A 554 -16.14 -25.52 11.92
CA GLY A 554 -15.87 -24.10 12.13
C GLY A 554 -16.84 -23.43 13.11
N PRO A 555 -16.49 -22.26 13.65
CA PRO A 555 -17.36 -21.51 14.56
C PRO A 555 -18.41 -20.67 13.81
N ASP A 556 -19.63 -20.63 14.35
CA ASP A 556 -20.66 -19.68 13.93
C ASP A 556 -20.40 -18.30 14.56
N TRP A 557 -20.02 -17.35 13.72
CA TRP A 557 -19.70 -15.99 14.13
C TRP A 557 -20.92 -15.06 14.19
N THR A 558 -22.13 -15.52 13.85
CA THR A 558 -23.30 -14.66 13.68
C THR A 558 -23.70 -13.97 14.99
N ALA A 559 -24.03 -14.75 16.02
CA ALA A 559 -24.33 -14.21 17.35
C ALA A 559 -23.11 -13.49 17.99
N PRO A 560 -21.89 -14.08 18.03
CA PRO A 560 -20.70 -13.41 18.57
C PRO A 560 -20.42 -12.02 17.97
N ARG A 561 -20.58 -11.85 16.64
CA ARG A 561 -20.35 -10.55 16.00
C ARG A 561 -21.45 -9.54 16.31
N ARG A 562 -22.71 -9.97 16.49
CA ARG A 562 -23.80 -9.09 16.97
C ARG A 562 -23.49 -8.60 18.38
N LEU A 563 -23.11 -9.51 19.28
CA LEU A 563 -22.69 -9.17 20.65
C LEU A 563 -21.52 -8.19 20.66
N LEU A 564 -20.50 -8.42 19.83
CA LEU A 564 -19.36 -7.52 19.72
C LEU A 564 -19.74 -6.11 19.24
N LYS A 565 -20.82 -5.93 18.45
CA LYS A 565 -21.26 -4.58 18.06
C LYS A 565 -21.80 -3.81 19.27
N GLN A 566 -22.53 -4.49 20.15
CA GLN A 566 -23.21 -3.93 21.33
C GLN A 566 -22.25 -3.71 22.52
N ALA A 567 -21.21 -4.54 22.65
CA ALA A 567 -20.24 -4.46 23.75
C ALA A 567 -19.41 -3.16 23.78
N ASN A 568 -19.03 -2.70 24.98
CA ASN A 568 -18.11 -1.58 25.16
C ASN A 568 -16.65 -1.99 24.85
N LYS A 569 -15.69 -1.05 24.95
CA LYS A 569 -14.29 -1.31 24.53
C LYS A 569 -13.56 -2.35 25.41
N PRO A 570 -13.63 -2.32 26.75
CA PRO A 570 -13.07 -3.37 27.60
C PRO A 570 -13.71 -4.75 27.35
N GLU A 571 -15.03 -4.82 27.26
CA GLU A 571 -15.77 -6.07 26.97
C GLU A 571 -15.39 -6.65 25.61
N LYS A 572 -15.25 -5.81 24.59
CA LYS A 572 -14.74 -6.21 23.26
C LYS A 572 -13.39 -6.90 23.36
N ALA A 573 -12.49 -6.40 24.20
CA ALA A 573 -11.16 -6.99 24.38
C ALA A 573 -11.24 -8.33 25.13
N ALA A 574 -12.09 -8.44 26.15
CA ALA A 574 -12.31 -9.68 26.88
C ALA A 574 -12.94 -10.76 25.98
N LEU A 575 -14.03 -10.45 25.27
CA LEU A 575 -14.66 -11.36 24.31
C LEU A 575 -13.68 -11.84 23.22
N GLN A 576 -12.86 -10.93 22.68
CA GLN A 576 -11.82 -11.30 21.72
C GLN A 576 -10.77 -12.23 22.32
N ALA A 577 -10.35 -11.98 23.56
CA ALA A 577 -9.40 -12.86 24.25
C ALA A 577 -10.00 -14.25 24.50
N LEU A 578 -11.28 -14.32 24.87
CA LEU A 578 -12.03 -15.57 25.04
C LEU A 578 -12.08 -16.37 23.73
N TRP A 579 -12.61 -15.77 22.66
CA TRP A 579 -12.76 -16.44 21.35
C TRP A 579 -11.44 -16.84 20.71
N GLN A 580 -10.35 -16.14 21.03
CA GLN A 580 -9.02 -16.49 20.55
C GLN A 580 -8.31 -17.51 21.46
N GLY A 581 -8.96 -18.02 22.50
CA GLY A 581 -8.42 -19.03 23.41
C GLY A 581 -7.25 -18.53 24.26
N ALA A 582 -7.24 -17.23 24.62
CA ALA A 582 -6.18 -16.63 25.42
C ALA A 582 -6.22 -17.05 26.91
N VAL A 583 -7.30 -17.72 27.33
CA VAL A 583 -7.43 -18.32 28.67
C VAL A 583 -6.58 -19.59 28.69
N LYS A 584 -5.47 -19.55 29.42
CA LYS A 584 -4.69 -20.76 29.73
C LYS A 584 -5.56 -21.70 30.57
N ALA A 585 -5.34 -23.00 30.44
CA ALA A 585 -5.85 -24.03 31.32
C ALA A 585 -5.04 -25.29 31.04
N SER A 586 -4.87 -26.12 32.05
CA SER A 586 -4.27 -27.44 31.88
C SER A 586 -4.82 -28.35 32.96
N PRO A 587 -5.17 -29.61 32.64
CA PRO A 587 -5.50 -30.62 33.65
C PRO A 587 -4.38 -30.79 34.70
N THR A 588 -3.13 -30.50 34.30
CA THR A 588 -1.93 -30.60 35.14
C THR A 588 -1.52 -29.30 35.84
N ALA A 589 -2.23 -28.19 35.61
CA ALA A 589 -1.96 -26.91 36.28
C ALA A 589 -2.91 -26.73 37.48
N THR A 590 -2.50 -25.96 38.48
CA THR A 590 -3.36 -25.58 39.61
C THR A 590 -3.81 -24.13 39.49
N CYS A 591 -5.09 -23.89 39.79
CA CYS A 591 -5.72 -22.59 39.72
C CYS A 591 -5.15 -21.72 40.84
N SER A 592 -4.52 -20.59 40.51
CA SER A 592 -3.90 -19.74 41.54
C SER A 592 -4.93 -19.03 42.43
N LEU A 593 -6.21 -19.09 42.10
CA LEU A 593 -7.30 -18.45 42.85
C LEU A 593 -7.88 -19.37 43.94
N CYS A 594 -7.82 -20.69 43.78
CA CYS A 594 -8.38 -21.65 44.74
C CYS A 594 -7.62 -22.98 44.86
N ASN A 595 -6.45 -23.11 44.23
CA ASN A 595 -5.54 -24.27 44.26
C ASN A 595 -6.12 -25.61 43.75
N LEU A 596 -7.22 -25.61 42.99
CA LEU A 596 -7.79 -26.81 42.35
C LEU A 596 -7.24 -27.02 40.92
N PRO A 597 -7.39 -28.22 40.31
CA PRO A 597 -7.01 -28.44 38.90
C PRO A 597 -7.62 -27.39 37.97
N ALA A 598 -6.77 -26.77 37.16
CA ALA A 598 -7.07 -25.52 36.48
C ALA A 598 -7.58 -25.77 35.05
N THR A 599 -8.68 -26.52 34.94
CA THR A 599 -9.38 -26.72 33.66
C THR A 599 -10.12 -25.43 33.27
N LYS A 600 -10.40 -25.24 31.97
CA LYS A 600 -11.17 -24.06 31.50
C LYS A 600 -12.53 -24.00 32.16
N LYS A 601 -13.22 -25.15 32.22
CA LYS A 601 -14.50 -25.30 32.91
C LYS A 601 -14.41 -24.84 34.36
N HIS A 602 -13.38 -25.28 35.09
CA HIS A 602 -13.16 -24.87 36.46
C HIS A 602 -12.98 -23.35 36.59
N VAL A 603 -12.05 -22.77 35.83
CA VAL A 603 -11.68 -21.35 35.94
C VAL A 603 -12.84 -20.43 35.51
N LEU A 604 -13.55 -20.81 34.45
CA LEU A 604 -14.60 -19.99 33.86
C LEU A 604 -15.97 -20.17 34.54
N TRP A 605 -16.26 -21.32 35.14
CA TRP A 605 -17.58 -21.64 35.70
C TRP A 605 -17.55 -21.96 37.20
N GLU A 606 -16.75 -22.96 37.61
CA GLU A 606 -16.90 -23.63 38.91
C GLU A 606 -16.02 -23.04 40.03
N CYS A 607 -15.07 -22.15 39.71
CA CYS A 607 -14.08 -21.68 40.68
C CYS A 607 -14.73 -20.98 41.87
N LYS A 608 -14.47 -21.47 43.08
CA LYS A 608 -15.02 -20.93 44.33
C LYS A 608 -14.64 -19.47 44.57
N TRP A 609 -13.56 -18.97 43.96
CA TRP A 609 -13.14 -17.57 44.03
C TRP A 609 -14.25 -16.60 43.57
N TRP A 610 -15.05 -17.01 42.58
CA TRP A 610 -16.16 -16.22 42.05
C TRP A 610 -17.21 -15.90 43.11
N LYS A 611 -17.41 -16.75 44.14
CA LYS A 611 -18.35 -16.49 45.25
C LYS A 611 -18.09 -15.16 45.98
N LYS A 612 -16.85 -14.69 45.99
CA LYS A 612 -16.44 -13.47 46.71
C LYS A 612 -16.06 -12.30 45.80
N HIS A 613 -15.83 -12.53 44.50
CA HIS A 613 -15.17 -11.54 43.63
C HIS A 613 -15.85 -11.34 42.25
N GLY A 614 -16.96 -12.01 41.96
CA GLY A 614 -17.68 -11.73 40.72
C GLY A 614 -19.02 -12.44 40.58
N GLU A 615 -19.54 -12.39 39.36
CA GLU A 615 -20.88 -12.86 39.02
C GLU A 615 -20.98 -14.39 39.14
N GLN A 616 -22.04 -14.89 39.79
CA GLN A 616 -22.33 -16.33 39.89
C GLN A 616 -22.86 -16.89 38.57
N PRO A 617 -22.67 -18.20 38.29
CA PRO A 617 -23.29 -18.83 37.13
C PRO A 617 -24.82 -18.63 37.14
N PRO A 618 -25.45 -18.37 35.98
CA PRO A 618 -26.90 -18.25 35.89
C PRO A 618 -27.60 -19.56 36.26
N ARG A 619 -28.84 -19.50 36.78
CA ARG A 619 -29.61 -20.71 37.17
C ARG A 619 -29.77 -21.72 36.04
N TRP A 620 -30.03 -21.25 34.82
CA TRP A 620 -30.20 -22.09 33.63
C TRP A 620 -28.94 -22.88 33.24
N TRP A 621 -27.77 -22.55 33.78
CA TRP A 621 -26.54 -23.32 33.53
C TRP A 621 -26.60 -24.71 34.18
N GLU A 622 -27.23 -24.82 35.36
CA GLU A 622 -27.39 -26.09 36.09
C GLU A 622 -28.39 -27.02 35.39
N ASP A 623 -29.34 -26.45 34.65
CA ASP A 623 -30.40 -27.16 33.92
C ASP A 623 -29.93 -27.77 32.57
N TYR A 624 -28.65 -27.62 32.20
CA TYR A 624 -28.10 -28.12 30.93
C TYR A 624 -27.33 -29.46 31.11
N PRO A 625 -27.96 -30.63 30.89
CA PRO A 625 -27.39 -31.93 31.27
C PRO A 625 -26.18 -32.38 30.44
N GLU A 626 -25.95 -31.79 29.25
CA GLU A 626 -24.92 -32.23 28.29
C GLU A 626 -23.80 -31.20 28.06
N HIS A 627 -22.99 -30.93 29.08
CA HIS A 627 -21.86 -30.00 28.90
C HIS A 627 -20.74 -30.54 27.98
N GLN A 628 -20.64 -31.86 27.77
CA GLN A 628 -19.53 -32.50 27.02
C GLN A 628 -19.70 -32.56 25.49
N SER A 629 -20.93 -32.50 24.98
CA SER A 629 -21.23 -32.53 23.53
C SER A 629 -21.03 -31.15 22.87
N THR A 630 -20.97 -30.08 23.67
CA THR A 630 -20.88 -28.68 23.24
C THR A 630 -19.76 -27.92 23.97
N ASP A 631 -18.63 -28.58 24.24
CA ASP A 631 -17.49 -28.00 24.96
C ASP A 631 -17.05 -26.62 24.43
N CYS A 632 -17.10 -26.40 23.12
CA CYS A 632 -16.80 -25.11 22.50
C CYS A 632 -17.71 -23.96 22.95
N LEU A 633 -19.00 -24.22 23.20
CA LEU A 633 -19.92 -23.22 23.73
C LEU A 633 -19.50 -22.82 25.14
N TRP A 634 -19.24 -23.81 26.00
CA TRP A 634 -18.96 -23.56 27.41
C TRP A 634 -17.55 -22.98 27.65
N ASN A 635 -16.59 -23.24 26.78
CA ASN A 635 -15.20 -22.80 26.96
C ASN A 635 -14.81 -21.59 26.10
N PHE A 636 -15.43 -21.42 24.93
CA PHE A 636 -15.16 -20.28 24.04
C PHE A 636 -16.37 -19.34 23.91
N GLY A 637 -17.59 -19.74 24.29
CA GLY A 637 -18.79 -18.98 23.97
C GLY A 637 -19.10 -18.98 22.47
N LEU A 638 -18.76 -20.08 21.78
CA LEU A 638 -18.93 -20.24 20.33
C LEU A 638 -19.73 -21.51 20.04
N MET A 639 -20.61 -21.43 19.05
CA MET A 639 -21.34 -22.59 18.54
C MET A 639 -20.65 -23.15 17.29
N PRO A 640 -20.79 -24.45 17.00
CA PRO A 640 -20.44 -24.99 15.70
C PRO A 640 -21.25 -24.33 14.59
N ASN A 641 -20.60 -24.11 13.45
CA ASN A 641 -21.26 -23.78 12.22
C ASN A 641 -21.95 -25.04 11.71
N LEU A 642 -23.27 -25.14 11.92
CA LEU A 642 -24.03 -26.29 11.49
C LEU A 642 -24.13 -26.29 9.95
N PRO A 643 -23.77 -27.41 9.28
CA PRO A 643 -23.94 -27.52 7.85
C PRO A 643 -25.37 -27.14 7.43
N ARG A 644 -25.49 -26.53 6.27
CA ARG A 644 -26.80 -26.33 5.68
C ARG A 644 -27.26 -27.67 5.10
N GLU A 645 -28.47 -28.08 5.46
CA GLU A 645 -29.15 -29.16 4.75
C GLU A 645 -29.58 -28.53 3.42
N MET A 646 -28.90 -28.87 2.33
CA MET A 646 -29.14 -28.32 1.00
C MET A 646 -29.33 -29.48 0.02
N PRO A 647 -30.28 -29.37 -0.93
CA PRO A 647 -30.18 -30.14 -2.16
C PRO A 647 -28.90 -29.71 -2.90
N PHE A 648 -28.04 -30.66 -3.24
CA PHE A 648 -26.79 -30.40 -3.96
C PHE A 648 -27.06 -30.04 -5.44
N GLY A 649 -26.29 -29.10 -6.00
CA GLY A 649 -26.18 -28.85 -7.44
C GLY A 649 -26.83 -27.56 -7.96
N ASP A 650 -26.40 -27.10 -9.15
CA ASP A 650 -27.07 -26.04 -9.94
C ASP A 650 -28.38 -26.60 -10.54
N SER A 651 -29.28 -27.06 -9.69
CA SER A 651 -30.54 -27.68 -10.13
C SER A 651 -31.50 -26.62 -10.61
N ILE A 652 -32.10 -26.88 -11.78
CA ILE A 652 -33.16 -26.04 -12.32
C ILE A 652 -34.46 -26.34 -11.56
N LEU A 653 -35.07 -25.28 -11.01
CA LEU A 653 -36.34 -25.37 -10.27
C LEU A 653 -37.54 -25.24 -11.19
N GLU A 654 -37.42 -24.41 -12.23
CA GLU A 654 -38.50 -24.13 -13.18
C GLU A 654 -37.92 -23.78 -14.55
N VAL A 655 -38.50 -24.33 -15.62
CA VAL A 655 -38.32 -23.86 -17.01
C VAL A 655 -39.70 -23.78 -17.67
N GLN A 656 -40.03 -22.66 -18.31
CA GLN A 656 -41.28 -22.45 -19.01
C GLN A 656 -41.06 -21.75 -20.35
N GLY A 657 -41.99 -21.98 -21.29
CA GLY A 657 -42.03 -21.31 -22.59
C GLY A 657 -40.81 -21.59 -23.46
N VAL A 658 -40.39 -20.58 -24.23
CA VAL A 658 -39.32 -20.69 -25.25
C VAL A 658 -37.98 -21.15 -24.68
N LEU A 659 -37.71 -20.96 -23.39
CA LEU A 659 -36.46 -21.39 -22.75
C LEU A 659 -36.33 -22.91 -22.58
N ARG A 660 -37.39 -23.70 -22.87
CA ARG A 660 -37.29 -25.16 -22.99
C ARG A 660 -36.61 -25.61 -24.27
N ASN A 661 -36.68 -24.77 -25.31
CA ASN A 661 -36.04 -25.00 -26.60
C ASN A 661 -35.48 -23.67 -27.12
N PRO A 662 -34.25 -23.29 -26.71
CA PRO A 662 -33.66 -21.98 -27.01
C PRO A 662 -33.65 -21.59 -28.50
N ASP A 663 -33.65 -22.57 -29.41
CA ASP A 663 -33.72 -22.34 -30.87
C ASP A 663 -35.03 -21.68 -31.33
N GLN A 664 -36.05 -21.62 -30.46
CA GLN A 664 -37.36 -21.02 -30.74
C GLN A 664 -37.51 -19.58 -30.20
N ILE A 665 -36.43 -18.97 -29.70
CA ILE A 665 -36.48 -17.59 -29.22
C ILE A 665 -36.57 -16.64 -30.43
N PRO A 666 -37.60 -15.78 -30.51
CA PRO A 666 -37.80 -14.89 -31.65
C PRO A 666 -36.72 -13.80 -31.73
N GLU A 667 -36.42 -13.38 -32.95
CA GLU A 667 -35.50 -12.27 -33.22
C GLU A 667 -36.08 -10.96 -32.67
N GLY A 668 -35.29 -10.19 -31.91
CA GLY A 668 -35.76 -8.99 -31.21
C GLY A 668 -36.32 -9.23 -29.80
N ALA A 669 -36.30 -10.47 -29.30
CA ALA A 669 -36.56 -10.76 -27.89
C ALA A 669 -35.57 -10.02 -26.97
N PHE A 670 -36.02 -9.73 -25.75
CA PHE A 670 -35.20 -9.13 -24.70
C PHE A 670 -35.48 -9.83 -23.38
N ALA A 671 -34.58 -9.66 -22.41
CA ALA A 671 -34.65 -10.41 -21.17
C ALA A 671 -34.32 -9.57 -19.93
N ALA A 672 -34.67 -10.11 -18.77
CA ALA A 672 -34.28 -9.58 -17.47
C ALA A 672 -33.77 -10.71 -16.56
N THR A 673 -32.81 -10.38 -15.70
CA THR A 673 -32.21 -11.30 -14.73
C THR A 673 -32.27 -10.73 -13.31
N ASP A 674 -32.38 -11.61 -12.32
CA ASP A 674 -32.34 -11.28 -10.89
C ASP A 674 -31.88 -12.51 -10.06
N ALA A 675 -31.57 -12.30 -8.79
CA ALA A 675 -31.40 -13.35 -7.79
C ALA A 675 -31.88 -12.95 -6.40
N SER A 676 -32.49 -13.90 -5.69
CA SER A 676 -32.99 -13.68 -4.32
C SER A 676 -32.49 -14.74 -3.35
N GLY A 677 -32.17 -14.30 -2.13
CA GLY A 677 -31.81 -15.18 -1.00
C GLY A 677 -33.01 -15.51 -0.09
N GLY A 678 -34.21 -15.10 -0.47
CA GLY A 678 -35.44 -15.28 0.32
C GLY A 678 -35.64 -14.22 1.41
N PRO A 679 -36.55 -14.46 2.38
CA PRO A 679 -37.05 -13.44 3.32
C PRO A 679 -36.06 -13.06 4.43
N THR A 680 -34.79 -13.45 4.33
CA THR A 680 -33.80 -13.31 5.39
C THR A 680 -32.49 -12.75 4.85
N THR A 681 -31.83 -11.93 5.65
CA THR A 681 -30.45 -11.50 5.42
C THR A 681 -29.44 -12.42 6.12
N ASP A 682 -29.90 -13.44 6.84
CA ASP A 682 -29.03 -14.40 7.54
C ASP A 682 -28.55 -15.49 6.57
N HIS A 683 -27.29 -15.40 6.19
CA HIS A 683 -26.61 -16.36 5.33
C HIS A 683 -26.65 -17.83 5.82
N ARG A 684 -27.08 -18.15 7.05
CA ARG A 684 -27.30 -19.54 7.48
C ARG A 684 -28.61 -20.13 6.94
N LEU A 685 -29.53 -19.27 6.54
CA LEU A 685 -30.89 -19.58 6.09
C LEU A 685 -31.12 -19.27 4.60
N GLN A 686 -30.27 -18.45 3.96
CA GLN A 686 -30.46 -17.99 2.57
C GLN A 686 -30.14 -19.03 1.50
N THR A 687 -31.14 -19.71 0.92
CA THR A 687 -30.95 -20.46 -0.33
C THR A 687 -31.14 -19.50 -1.52
N VAL A 688 -30.07 -19.26 -2.27
CA VAL A 688 -30.07 -18.29 -3.37
C VAL A 688 -30.61 -18.93 -4.63
N VAL A 689 -31.66 -18.32 -5.17
CA VAL A 689 -32.26 -18.66 -6.45
C VAL A 689 -31.90 -17.57 -7.45
N TRP A 690 -31.44 -17.96 -8.63
CA TRP A 690 -31.23 -17.06 -9.76
C TRP A 690 -32.36 -17.25 -10.78
N GLY A 691 -32.67 -16.22 -11.56
CA GLY A 691 -33.76 -16.26 -12.52
C GLY A 691 -33.48 -15.44 -13.78
N LEU A 692 -34.09 -15.87 -14.87
CA LEU A 692 -34.07 -15.24 -16.18
C LEU A 692 -35.48 -15.33 -16.78
N ILE A 693 -36.02 -14.20 -17.26
CA ILE A 693 -37.29 -14.15 -18.00
C ILE A 693 -37.04 -13.49 -19.35
N VAL A 694 -37.63 -14.07 -20.40
CA VAL A 694 -37.55 -13.60 -21.79
C VAL A 694 -38.90 -13.03 -22.21
N TYR A 695 -38.87 -11.91 -22.92
CA TYR A 695 -40.02 -11.13 -23.34
C TYR A 695 -39.97 -10.84 -24.85
N GLU A 696 -41.14 -10.61 -25.41
CA GLU A 696 -41.37 -10.11 -26.77
C GLU A 696 -42.28 -8.88 -26.69
N TRP A 697 -42.12 -7.95 -27.63
CA TRP A 697 -43.01 -6.79 -27.73
C TRP A 697 -44.37 -7.20 -28.33
N CYS A 698 -45.45 -6.94 -27.60
CA CYS A 698 -46.82 -7.04 -28.09
C CYS A 698 -47.42 -5.63 -28.11
N GLY A 699 -47.28 -4.93 -29.24
CA GLY A 699 -47.47 -3.48 -29.29
C GLY A 699 -46.44 -2.76 -28.40
N ASP A 700 -46.90 -1.82 -27.56
CA ASP A 700 -46.04 -1.07 -26.63
C ASP A 700 -45.84 -1.77 -25.26
N THR A 701 -46.28 -3.03 -25.14
CA THR A 701 -46.20 -3.77 -23.86
C THR A 701 -45.29 -4.98 -23.95
N PRO A 702 -44.37 -5.18 -22.97
CA PRO A 702 -43.54 -6.37 -22.90
C PRO A 702 -44.41 -7.58 -22.48
N LYS A 703 -44.43 -8.64 -23.28
CA LYS A 703 -45.13 -9.89 -22.97
C LYS A 703 -44.12 -11.00 -22.69
N ARG A 704 -44.25 -11.67 -21.53
CA ARG A 704 -43.40 -12.81 -21.16
C ARG A 704 -43.65 -14.01 -22.09
N ILE A 705 -42.58 -14.54 -22.67
CA ILE A 705 -42.60 -15.72 -23.57
C ILE A 705 -41.84 -16.92 -23.01
N GLY A 706 -41.00 -16.73 -21.98
CA GLY A 706 -40.29 -17.83 -21.33
C GLY A 706 -39.68 -17.42 -19.99
N SER A 707 -39.41 -18.41 -19.13
CA SER A 707 -38.69 -18.20 -17.87
C SER A 707 -37.87 -19.41 -17.48
N ILE A 708 -36.79 -19.16 -16.73
CA ILE A 708 -36.00 -20.19 -16.06
C ILE A 708 -35.59 -19.68 -14.68
N ALA A 709 -35.66 -20.56 -13.68
CA ALA A 709 -35.16 -20.29 -12.34
C ALA A 709 -34.39 -21.52 -11.84
N GLY A 710 -33.26 -21.28 -11.16
CA GLY A 710 -32.41 -22.35 -10.68
C GLY A 710 -31.75 -22.03 -9.35
N LEU A 711 -31.28 -23.08 -8.68
CA LEU A 711 -30.46 -22.96 -7.49
C LEU A 711 -29.07 -22.48 -7.88
N LEU A 712 -28.53 -21.55 -7.09
CA LEU A 712 -27.10 -21.29 -7.10
C LEU A 712 -26.38 -22.43 -6.38
N GLY A 713 -25.29 -22.95 -6.94
CA GLY A 713 -24.47 -23.99 -6.30
C GLY A 713 -23.58 -23.49 -5.15
N ASN A 714 -22.29 -23.86 -5.15
CA ASN A 714 -21.33 -23.74 -4.04
C ASN A 714 -21.45 -22.50 -3.13
N GLU A 715 -21.15 -21.31 -3.67
CA GLU A 715 -21.09 -20.07 -2.88
C GLU A 715 -22.41 -19.30 -2.96
N GLN A 716 -23.18 -19.34 -1.87
CA GLN A 716 -24.49 -18.71 -1.71
C GLN A 716 -24.38 -17.21 -1.46
N SER A 717 -24.49 -16.39 -2.51
CA SER A 717 -24.68 -14.96 -2.37
C SER A 717 -25.53 -14.42 -3.51
N VAL A 718 -26.39 -13.44 -3.23
CA VAL A 718 -27.26 -12.80 -4.24
C VAL A 718 -26.43 -12.29 -5.42
N TYR A 719 -25.31 -11.61 -5.16
CA TYR A 719 -24.40 -11.15 -6.22
C TYR A 719 -23.90 -12.27 -7.15
N ARG A 720 -23.65 -13.47 -6.60
CA ARG A 720 -23.26 -14.63 -7.42
C ARG A 720 -24.46 -15.23 -8.15
N GLY A 721 -25.65 -15.18 -7.56
CA GLY A 721 -26.90 -15.51 -8.24
C GLY A 721 -27.12 -14.62 -9.46
N GLU A 722 -26.94 -13.31 -9.32
CA GLU A 722 -26.98 -12.33 -10.42
C GLU A 722 -25.98 -12.68 -11.53
N ALA A 723 -24.74 -12.96 -11.15
CA ALA A 723 -23.72 -13.37 -12.11
C ALA A 723 -24.10 -14.68 -12.83
N LYS A 724 -24.70 -15.64 -12.10
CA LYS A 724 -25.15 -16.91 -12.66
C LYS A 724 -26.33 -16.71 -13.61
N ALA A 725 -27.29 -15.84 -13.28
CA ALA A 725 -28.39 -15.49 -14.17
C ALA A 725 -27.88 -14.88 -15.49
N ILE A 726 -26.93 -13.93 -15.43
CA ILE A 726 -26.29 -13.35 -16.63
C ILE A 726 -25.51 -14.41 -17.42
N GLN A 727 -24.82 -15.33 -16.74
CA GLN A 727 -24.15 -16.45 -17.42
C GLN A 727 -25.16 -17.30 -18.19
N GLN A 728 -26.29 -17.65 -17.57
CA GLN A 728 -27.32 -18.47 -18.20
C GLN A 728 -27.97 -17.74 -19.37
N ALA A 729 -28.20 -16.42 -19.25
CA ALA A 729 -28.62 -15.59 -20.36
C ALA A 729 -27.64 -15.68 -21.55
N ALA A 730 -26.34 -15.62 -21.30
CA ALA A 730 -25.33 -15.70 -22.36
C ALA A 730 -25.20 -17.10 -22.99
N LEU A 731 -25.68 -18.15 -22.32
CA LEU A 731 -25.65 -19.51 -22.84
C LEU A 731 -26.94 -19.90 -23.60
N LEU A 732 -28.05 -19.21 -23.30
CA LEU A 732 -29.38 -19.59 -23.78
C LEU A 732 -29.97 -18.57 -24.78
N LEU A 733 -29.48 -17.34 -24.82
CA LEU A 733 -30.05 -16.29 -25.68
C LEU A 733 -29.21 -16.06 -26.93
N PRO A 734 -29.83 -15.65 -28.06
CA PRO A 734 -29.11 -15.26 -29.28
C PRO A 734 -28.11 -14.11 -29.05
N GLU A 735 -27.09 -14.02 -29.91
CA GLU A 735 -26.17 -12.89 -29.95
C GLU A 735 -26.93 -11.56 -30.14
N GLY A 736 -26.47 -10.51 -29.45
CA GLY A 736 -27.06 -9.17 -29.51
C GLY A 736 -28.28 -8.94 -28.59
N THR A 737 -28.81 -9.98 -27.93
CA THR A 737 -29.99 -9.87 -27.07
C THR A 737 -29.80 -8.83 -25.96
N ASP A 738 -30.80 -7.96 -25.77
CA ASP A 738 -30.81 -6.95 -24.71
C ASP A 738 -31.23 -7.56 -23.37
N VAL A 739 -30.34 -7.49 -22.38
CA VAL A 739 -30.53 -8.12 -21.07
C VAL A 739 -30.42 -7.07 -19.97
N THR A 740 -31.49 -6.94 -19.18
CA THR A 740 -31.60 -6.00 -18.06
C THR A 740 -31.24 -6.67 -16.74
N SER A 741 -30.38 -6.04 -15.93
CA SER A 741 -30.04 -6.47 -14.56
C SER A 741 -29.92 -5.25 -13.65
N ASP A 742 -30.32 -5.39 -12.39
CA ASP A 742 -30.17 -4.33 -11.40
C ASP A 742 -28.80 -4.34 -10.69
N CYS A 743 -28.03 -5.41 -10.89
CA CYS A 743 -26.74 -5.62 -10.28
C CYS A 743 -25.59 -5.02 -11.10
N LYS A 744 -25.29 -3.74 -10.82
CA LYS A 744 -24.21 -2.98 -11.49
C LYS A 744 -22.87 -3.72 -11.55
N GLY A 745 -22.51 -4.40 -10.46
CA GLY A 745 -21.24 -5.12 -10.38
C GLY A 745 -21.21 -6.37 -11.26
N ALA A 746 -22.30 -7.14 -11.33
CA ALA A 746 -22.39 -8.31 -12.19
C ALA A 746 -22.35 -7.89 -13.67
N VAL A 747 -23.10 -6.86 -14.06
CA VAL A 747 -23.06 -6.26 -15.41
C VAL A 747 -21.65 -5.78 -15.77
N ALA A 748 -21.02 -4.98 -14.90
CA ALA A 748 -19.67 -4.47 -15.15
C ALA A 748 -18.62 -5.59 -15.25
N ARG A 749 -18.83 -6.73 -14.59
CA ARG A 749 -17.95 -7.89 -14.67
C ARG A 749 -18.17 -8.67 -15.96
N ALA A 750 -19.43 -8.91 -16.35
CA ALA A 750 -19.80 -9.63 -17.56
C ALA A 750 -19.29 -8.91 -18.82
N ARG A 751 -19.41 -7.59 -18.90
CA ARG A 751 -18.87 -6.77 -20.01
C ARG A 751 -17.36 -6.87 -20.24
N ARG A 752 -16.58 -7.33 -19.26
CA ARG A 752 -15.13 -7.55 -19.43
C ARG A 752 -14.80 -8.85 -20.17
N GLY A 753 -15.80 -9.69 -20.42
CA GLY A 753 -15.67 -10.96 -21.11
C GLY A 753 -14.79 -12.01 -20.40
N PRO A 754 -14.50 -13.12 -21.10
CA PRO A 754 -13.68 -14.22 -20.60
C PRO A 754 -12.23 -13.81 -20.29
N ALA A 755 -11.68 -12.86 -21.07
CA ALA A 755 -10.29 -12.42 -21.00
C ALA A 755 -10.01 -11.42 -19.85
N GLY A 756 -11.04 -10.79 -19.28
CA GLY A 756 -10.88 -9.67 -18.34
C GLY A 756 -10.25 -10.01 -16.98
N GLY A 757 -10.14 -11.29 -16.62
CA GLY A 757 -9.68 -11.74 -15.30
C GLY A 757 -10.51 -11.18 -14.11
N GLY A 758 -10.36 -11.74 -12.92
CA GLY A 758 -10.95 -11.20 -11.68
C GLY A 758 -11.87 -12.15 -10.92
N ALA A 759 -12.60 -11.61 -9.93
CA ALA A 759 -13.55 -12.38 -9.12
C ALA A 759 -14.67 -13.00 -9.99
N HIS A 760 -15.18 -14.16 -9.58
CA HIS A 760 -16.27 -14.90 -10.24
C HIS A 760 -15.97 -15.40 -11.67
N GLN A 761 -14.70 -15.65 -12.00
CA GLN A 761 -14.30 -16.22 -13.29
C GLN A 761 -14.80 -17.66 -13.50
N ASP A 762 -15.15 -18.38 -12.44
CA ASP A 762 -15.89 -19.64 -12.49
C ASP A 762 -17.28 -19.51 -13.10
N ILE A 763 -18.00 -18.45 -12.76
CA ILE A 763 -19.34 -18.22 -13.29
C ILE A 763 -19.24 -17.72 -14.72
N PHE A 764 -18.45 -16.68 -14.99
CA PHE A 764 -18.40 -16.12 -16.34
C PHE A 764 -17.55 -16.95 -17.31
N GLY A 765 -16.63 -17.77 -16.81
CA GLY A 765 -15.88 -18.79 -17.55
C GLY A 765 -15.57 -18.46 -19.00
N THR A 766 -16.03 -19.37 -19.88
CA THR A 766 -16.06 -19.27 -21.34
C THR A 766 -17.39 -18.72 -21.86
N ALA A 767 -18.33 -18.33 -20.99
CA ALA A 767 -19.64 -17.87 -21.43
C ALA A 767 -19.48 -16.57 -22.24
N PRO A 768 -20.12 -16.46 -23.42
CA PRO A 768 -19.94 -15.35 -24.33
C PRO A 768 -20.72 -14.10 -23.88
N THR A 769 -20.56 -13.67 -22.63
CA THR A 769 -21.30 -12.53 -22.07
C THR A 769 -21.06 -11.20 -22.77
N HIS A 770 -20.01 -11.12 -23.61
CA HIS A 770 -19.71 -9.98 -24.48
C HIS A 770 -20.61 -9.90 -25.72
N GLU A 771 -21.25 -11.01 -26.11
CA GLU A 771 -22.22 -11.09 -27.20
C GLU A 771 -23.60 -10.56 -26.79
N LEU A 772 -23.85 -10.37 -25.48
CA LEU A 772 -25.09 -9.78 -24.97
C LEU A 772 -25.03 -8.24 -24.87
N ARG A 773 -26.15 -7.57 -25.12
CA ARG A 773 -26.32 -6.15 -24.82
C ARG A 773 -26.82 -5.96 -23.39
N LEU A 774 -25.88 -5.95 -22.44
CA LEU A 774 -26.20 -5.82 -21.01
C LEU A 774 -26.53 -4.38 -20.60
N THR A 775 -27.69 -4.17 -19.97
CA THR A 775 -28.15 -2.85 -19.48
C THR A 775 -28.35 -2.88 -17.97
N TRP A 776 -27.68 -1.97 -17.24
CA TRP A 776 -27.87 -1.82 -15.80
C TRP A 776 -29.00 -0.83 -15.49
N VAL A 777 -29.91 -1.19 -14.57
CA VAL A 777 -30.99 -0.32 -14.10
C VAL A 777 -31.06 -0.25 -12.57
N PRO A 778 -31.35 0.90 -11.95
CA PRO A 778 -31.55 0.99 -10.50
C PRO A 778 -33.00 0.65 -10.11
N SER A 779 -33.42 -0.61 -10.26
CA SER A 779 -34.83 -1.04 -10.05
C SER A 779 -35.35 -0.86 -8.62
N HIS A 780 -34.46 -0.75 -7.63
CA HIS A 780 -34.80 -0.44 -6.23
C HIS A 780 -35.38 0.97 -6.00
N LEU A 781 -35.32 1.87 -6.99
CA LEU A 781 -35.91 3.21 -6.90
C LEU A 781 -37.44 3.16 -7.06
N GLY A 782 -38.12 4.12 -6.43
CA GLY A 782 -39.55 4.37 -6.67
C GLY A 782 -39.83 4.71 -8.13
N CYS A 783 -41.08 4.57 -8.58
CA CYS A 783 -41.44 4.80 -9.98
C CYS A 783 -41.06 6.21 -10.46
N GLU A 784 -41.45 7.23 -9.70
CA GLU A 784 -41.14 8.64 -10.00
C GLU A 784 -39.62 8.94 -9.95
N GLU A 785 -38.91 8.43 -8.95
CA GLU A 785 -37.45 8.57 -8.84
C GLU A 785 -36.71 7.88 -9.99
N PHE A 786 -37.23 6.73 -10.45
CA PHE A 786 -36.66 6.00 -11.58
C PHE A 786 -36.86 6.77 -12.89
N LYS A 787 -38.07 7.30 -13.13
CA LYS A 787 -38.41 8.14 -14.29
C LYS A 787 -37.53 9.39 -14.34
N ALA A 788 -37.36 10.08 -13.21
CA ALA A 788 -36.50 11.26 -13.11
C ALA A 788 -35.02 10.96 -13.45
N LYS A 789 -34.54 9.74 -13.17
CA LYS A 789 -33.13 9.37 -13.33
C LYS A 789 -32.79 8.70 -14.66
N MET A 790 -33.71 7.90 -15.20
CA MET A 790 -33.48 7.07 -16.40
C MET A 790 -34.33 7.50 -17.60
N GLY A 791 -35.28 8.43 -17.39
CA GLY A 791 -36.28 8.85 -18.39
C GLY A 791 -37.51 7.94 -18.40
N GLU A 792 -38.67 8.50 -18.76
CA GLU A 792 -39.95 7.77 -18.80
C GLU A 792 -39.92 6.54 -19.72
N GLY A 793 -39.23 6.63 -20.87
CA GLY A 793 -39.11 5.53 -21.84
C GLY A 793 -38.32 4.30 -21.35
N GLN A 794 -37.77 4.30 -20.13
CA GLN A 794 -37.10 3.15 -19.53
C GLN A 794 -37.93 2.44 -18.46
N GLU A 795 -39.15 2.93 -18.15
CA GLU A 795 -40.00 2.36 -17.08
C GLU A 795 -40.27 0.86 -17.28
N TRP A 796 -40.46 0.41 -18.52
CA TRP A 796 -40.67 -1.00 -18.84
C TRP A 796 -39.56 -1.91 -18.32
N ARG A 797 -38.30 -1.44 -18.27
CA ARG A 797 -37.15 -2.20 -17.72
C ARG A 797 -37.27 -2.45 -16.22
N ARG A 798 -37.83 -1.48 -15.48
CA ARG A 798 -38.10 -1.62 -14.05
C ARG A 798 -39.20 -2.67 -13.84
N ASN A 799 -40.24 -2.63 -14.64
CA ASN A 799 -41.38 -3.57 -14.54
C ASN A 799 -40.95 -5.02 -14.83
N ILE A 800 -40.22 -5.26 -15.92
CA ILE A 800 -39.75 -6.62 -16.25
C ILE A 800 -38.73 -7.16 -15.24
N ASN A 801 -37.93 -6.30 -14.60
CA ASN A 801 -37.00 -6.73 -13.56
C ASN A 801 -37.74 -7.08 -12.25
N ALA A 802 -38.77 -6.30 -11.89
CA ALA A 802 -39.65 -6.62 -10.75
C ALA A 802 -40.39 -7.97 -10.94
N GLU A 803 -40.75 -8.34 -12.17
CA GLU A 803 -41.29 -9.67 -12.46
C GLU A 803 -40.28 -10.80 -12.20
N VAL A 804 -39.00 -10.58 -12.52
CA VAL A 804 -37.94 -11.56 -12.24
C VAL A 804 -37.69 -11.66 -10.73
N ASP A 805 -37.64 -10.53 -10.01
CA ASP A 805 -37.55 -10.51 -8.54
C ASP A 805 -38.67 -11.34 -7.92
N ALA A 806 -39.92 -11.11 -8.34
CA ALA A 806 -41.07 -11.86 -7.87
C ALA A 806 -40.94 -13.38 -8.14
N LEU A 807 -40.42 -13.77 -9.30
CA LEU A 807 -40.15 -15.17 -9.66
C LEU A 807 -39.12 -15.79 -8.71
N VAL A 808 -37.94 -15.16 -8.54
CA VAL A 808 -36.86 -15.71 -7.73
C VAL A 808 -37.18 -15.67 -6.24
N SER A 809 -37.84 -14.61 -5.76
CA SER A 809 -38.23 -14.44 -4.37
C SER A 809 -39.31 -15.44 -3.95
N ARG A 810 -40.24 -15.80 -4.84
CA ARG A 810 -41.23 -16.87 -4.60
C ARG A 810 -40.55 -18.23 -4.40
N HIS A 811 -39.63 -18.61 -5.28
CA HIS A 811 -38.88 -19.87 -5.16
C HIS A 811 -37.97 -19.89 -3.93
N ALA A 812 -37.25 -18.80 -3.67
CA ALA A 812 -36.39 -18.69 -2.49
C ALA A 812 -37.20 -18.74 -1.17
N LYS A 813 -38.41 -18.15 -1.14
CA LYS A 813 -39.33 -18.24 0.01
C LYS A 813 -39.87 -19.66 0.21
N ALA A 814 -40.16 -20.39 -0.86
CA ALA A 814 -40.59 -21.80 -0.76
C ALA A 814 -39.52 -22.72 -0.15
N LEU A 815 -38.23 -22.37 -0.32
CA LEU A 815 -37.09 -23.10 0.23
C LEU A 815 -36.72 -22.65 1.66
N TYR A 816 -37.39 -21.64 2.21
CA TYR A 816 -37.10 -21.12 3.54
C TYR A 816 -37.73 -21.99 4.63
N SER A 817 -36.91 -22.50 5.55
CA SER A 817 -37.37 -23.30 6.70
C SER A 817 -37.57 -22.43 7.95
N THR A 818 -38.83 -22.21 8.33
CA THR A 818 -39.20 -21.52 9.57
C THR A 818 -38.71 -22.27 10.82
N GLU A 819 -38.85 -23.60 10.84
CA GLU A 819 -38.38 -24.45 11.94
C GLU A 819 -36.87 -24.29 12.20
N ARG A 820 -36.06 -24.30 11.13
CA ARG A 820 -34.61 -24.07 11.21
C ARG A 820 -34.31 -22.65 11.74
N ALA A 821 -35.09 -21.65 11.33
CA ALA A 821 -34.93 -20.28 11.79
C ALA A 821 -35.18 -20.14 13.31
N GLU A 822 -36.26 -20.74 13.82
CA GLU A 822 -36.57 -20.76 15.25
C GLU A 822 -35.49 -21.48 16.06
N ARG A 823 -35.00 -22.62 15.56
CA ARG A 823 -33.90 -23.37 16.19
C ARG A 823 -32.62 -22.54 16.25
N LEU A 824 -32.25 -21.86 15.17
CA LEU A 824 -31.09 -20.95 15.14
C LEU A 824 -31.26 -19.76 16.09
N GLN A 825 -32.47 -19.21 16.22
CA GLN A 825 -32.73 -18.11 17.15
C GLN A 825 -32.53 -18.54 18.61
N LYS A 826 -33.01 -19.74 18.98
CA LYS A 826 -32.76 -20.33 20.32
C LYS A 826 -31.26 -20.53 20.58
N GLN A 827 -30.53 -21.05 19.59
CA GLN A 827 -29.07 -21.24 19.67
C GLN A 827 -28.30 -19.92 19.76
N ASP A 828 -28.67 -18.91 18.96
CA ASP A 828 -28.07 -17.57 18.99
C ASP A 828 -28.24 -16.92 20.35
N LYS A 829 -29.43 -17.07 20.96
CA LYS A 829 -29.72 -16.55 22.31
C LYS A 829 -28.80 -17.22 23.34
N LEU A 830 -28.76 -18.55 23.36
CA LEU A 830 -27.89 -19.30 24.26
C LEU A 830 -26.41 -18.93 24.09
N ALA A 831 -25.93 -18.87 22.85
CA ALA A 831 -24.54 -18.49 22.55
C ALA A 831 -24.22 -17.07 23.03
N THR A 832 -25.15 -16.13 22.87
CA THR A 832 -25.01 -14.75 23.32
C THR A 832 -24.97 -14.66 24.84
N ASP A 833 -25.87 -15.37 25.53
CA ASP A 833 -25.94 -15.39 26.99
C ASP A 833 -24.67 -15.97 27.60
N VAL A 834 -24.21 -17.11 27.08
CA VAL A 834 -22.96 -17.77 27.49
C VAL A 834 -21.75 -16.86 27.22
N ALA A 835 -21.59 -16.35 26.00
CA ALA A 835 -20.43 -15.52 25.64
C ALA A 835 -20.40 -14.21 26.45
N SER A 836 -21.55 -13.58 26.71
CA SER A 836 -21.64 -12.36 27.51
C SER A 836 -21.24 -12.59 28.95
N PHE A 837 -21.70 -13.70 29.55
CA PHE A 837 -21.31 -14.10 30.91
C PHE A 837 -19.81 -14.37 31.01
N LEU A 838 -19.27 -15.21 30.12
CA LEU A 838 -17.84 -15.52 30.07
C LEU A 838 -16.97 -14.29 29.80
N GLY A 839 -17.43 -13.40 28.93
CA GLY A 839 -16.76 -12.13 28.62
C GLY A 839 -16.65 -11.23 29.85
N ARG A 840 -17.73 -11.11 30.65
CA ARG A 840 -17.73 -10.33 31.91
C ARG A 840 -16.79 -10.95 32.95
N ARG A 841 -16.81 -12.28 33.14
CA ARG A 841 -15.85 -12.97 34.01
C ARG A 841 -14.41 -12.75 33.57
N LEU A 842 -14.12 -12.89 32.28
CA LEU A 842 -12.77 -12.66 31.78
C LEU A 842 -12.34 -11.19 31.95
N LEU A 843 -13.26 -10.23 31.78
CA LEU A 843 -12.99 -8.83 32.06
C LEU A 843 -12.62 -8.61 33.54
N SER A 844 -13.37 -9.20 34.48
CA SER A 844 -13.06 -9.14 35.92
C SER A 844 -11.69 -9.76 36.25
N LEU A 845 -11.30 -10.85 35.59
CA LEU A 845 -9.95 -11.42 35.74
C LEU A 845 -8.85 -10.48 35.21
N LEU A 846 -9.10 -9.79 34.10
CA LEU A 846 -8.16 -8.85 33.50
C LEU A 846 -8.05 -7.54 34.30
N GLU A 847 -9.12 -7.13 34.98
CA GLU A 847 -9.16 -5.92 35.82
C GLU A 847 -8.66 -6.17 37.25
N GLY A 848 -8.98 -7.32 37.85
CA GLY A 848 -8.56 -7.71 39.20
C GLY A 848 -7.03 -7.81 39.38
N GLY A 849 -6.30 -8.21 38.33
CA GLY A 849 -4.84 -8.29 38.35
C GLY A 849 -4.10 -6.94 38.45
N LYS A 850 -4.80 -5.80 38.36
CA LYS A 850 -4.20 -4.46 38.51
C LYS A 850 -4.15 -3.95 39.95
N LYS A 851 -4.96 -4.49 40.87
CA LYS A 851 -5.00 -4.03 42.27
C LYS A 851 -3.92 -4.67 43.15
N ASP A 852 -3.47 -5.89 42.82
CA ASP A 852 -2.53 -6.67 43.67
C ASP A 852 -1.10 -6.78 43.09
N GLY A 853 -0.72 -5.92 42.14
CA GLY A 853 0.67 -5.82 41.63
C GLY A 853 1.18 -7.02 40.82
N LYS A 854 0.39 -8.09 40.63
CA LYS A 854 0.71 -9.24 39.76
C LYS A 854 -0.43 -9.48 38.78
N GLY A 855 -0.32 -8.91 37.59
CA GLY A 855 -1.20 -9.21 36.45
C GLY A 855 -0.99 -10.61 35.87
N GLU A 856 -0.94 -11.63 36.72
CA GLU A 856 -0.78 -13.03 36.32
C GLU A 856 -2.14 -13.72 36.21
N ILE A 857 -2.41 -14.21 35.01
CA ILE A 857 -3.49 -15.14 34.67
C ILE A 857 -3.43 -16.35 35.63
N PRO A 858 -4.57 -16.95 36.07
CA PRO A 858 -4.64 -17.67 37.34
C PRO A 858 -4.04 -19.09 37.36
N PHE A 859 -2.76 -19.27 37.07
CA PHE A 859 -2.13 -20.59 37.00
C PHE A 859 -0.74 -20.62 37.64
N LYS A 860 -0.56 -21.48 38.64
CA LYS A 860 0.79 -21.90 39.09
C LYS A 860 1.17 -23.17 38.32
N ARG A 861 2.33 -23.16 37.66
CA ARG A 861 2.93 -24.41 37.14
C ARG A 861 3.45 -25.23 38.32
N PRO A 862 3.35 -26.56 38.31
CA PRO A 862 4.08 -27.37 39.28
C PRO A 862 5.57 -27.02 39.15
N SER A 863 6.21 -26.70 40.28
CA SER A 863 7.66 -26.59 40.34
C SER A 863 8.24 -27.92 39.85
N LYS A 864 9.20 -27.88 38.91
CA LYS A 864 10.04 -29.04 38.65
C LYS A 864 10.69 -29.43 39.98
N LYS A 865 10.16 -30.45 40.65
CA LYS A 865 10.93 -31.21 41.62
C LYS A 865 11.87 -32.06 40.79
N GLU A 866 13.16 -31.88 41.01
CA GLU A 866 14.12 -32.94 40.77
C GLU A 866 13.66 -34.12 41.62
N THR A 867 13.26 -35.19 40.95
CA THR A 867 13.13 -36.51 41.55
C THR A 867 13.87 -37.46 40.62
N ASP A 868 15.02 -37.89 41.10
CA ASP A 868 15.66 -39.11 40.69
C ASP A 868 14.69 -40.30 40.78
N ALA A 869 14.99 -41.31 39.97
CA ALA A 869 14.55 -42.71 40.03
C ALA A 869 13.20 -43.13 39.41
N GLU A 870 13.37 -44.10 38.50
CA GLU A 870 12.52 -45.27 38.19
C GLU A 870 11.22 -45.09 37.38
N ALA A 871 11.33 -45.43 36.10
CA ALA A 871 10.21 -45.78 35.23
C ALA A 871 9.85 -47.27 35.39
N PRO A 872 8.60 -47.64 35.70
CA PRO A 872 8.13 -49.00 35.51
C PRO A 872 7.58 -49.18 34.09
N ALA A 873 7.75 -50.40 33.61
CA ALA A 873 7.56 -50.87 32.25
C ALA A 873 6.10 -50.91 31.77
N ALA A 874 5.91 -50.75 30.46
CA ALA A 874 4.72 -51.15 29.73
C ALA A 874 5.14 -51.79 28.39
N GLU A 875 5.30 -53.11 28.47
CA GLU A 875 4.97 -54.17 27.49
C GLU A 875 5.04 -53.85 25.99
N SER A 876 6.06 -54.41 25.34
CA SER A 876 6.08 -54.76 23.92
C SER A 876 5.65 -56.23 23.74
N PRO A 877 4.84 -56.58 22.71
CA PRO A 877 4.65 -57.97 22.33
C PRO A 877 5.91 -58.50 21.63
N SER A 878 6.25 -59.73 22.02
CA SER A 878 7.43 -60.52 21.71
C SER A 878 7.33 -61.28 20.38
N GLN A 879 8.50 -61.54 19.78
CA GLN A 879 9.06 -62.86 19.35
C GLN A 879 10.14 -62.62 18.27
N SER A 880 11.43 -62.67 18.61
CA SER A 880 12.37 -63.84 18.57
C SER A 880 13.00 -64.04 17.17
N SER A 881 14.28 -64.31 16.95
CA SER A 881 15.46 -64.58 17.78
C SER A 881 16.70 -64.74 16.87
N ASN A 882 17.90 -64.74 17.48
CA ASN A 882 19.25 -65.15 17.00
C ASN A 882 20.15 -64.02 16.47
N SER A 883 21.10 -63.47 17.26
CA SER A 883 22.47 -63.96 17.61
C SER A 883 23.42 -63.88 16.38
N THR A 884 24.65 -63.35 16.37
CA THR A 884 25.70 -63.21 17.39
C THR A 884 26.79 -62.24 16.84
N GLU A 885 27.40 -61.44 17.72
CA GLU A 885 28.84 -61.08 17.80
C GLU A 885 29.69 -60.39 16.68
N LEU A 886 30.37 -59.31 17.12
CA LEU A 886 31.82 -58.97 17.03
C LEU A 886 32.29 -57.65 16.35
N ARG A 887 32.79 -56.76 17.22
CA ARG A 887 34.10 -56.00 17.22
C ARG A 887 34.33 -54.65 16.50
N ARG A 888 34.87 -53.74 17.36
CA ARG A 888 35.91 -52.67 17.17
C ARG A 888 35.45 -51.36 16.52
N ALA A 889 35.96 -50.16 16.84
CA ALA A 889 36.76 -49.56 17.93
C ALA A 889 36.75 -48.03 17.68
N SER A 890 37.01 -47.19 18.70
CA SER A 890 37.28 -45.73 18.58
C SER A 890 38.52 -45.36 19.40
N PRO A 891 39.25 -44.31 18.99
CA PRO A 891 39.76 -43.27 19.91
C PRO A 891 39.80 -41.87 19.21
N ASP A 892 40.07 -40.69 19.77
CA ASP A 892 40.20 -40.11 21.11
C ASP A 892 40.31 -38.57 20.91
N GLN A 893 40.02 -37.77 21.95
CA GLN A 893 40.48 -36.38 22.11
C GLN A 893 40.70 -36.09 23.60
N PRO A 894 41.75 -35.32 24.00
CA PRO A 894 41.86 -34.79 25.36
C PRO A 894 41.64 -33.27 25.48
N ARG A 895 41.21 -32.89 26.69
CA ARG A 895 40.99 -31.53 27.26
C ARG A 895 42.28 -30.98 27.90
N HIS A 896 42.34 -29.67 28.17
CA HIS A 896 42.74 -29.09 29.47
C HIS A 896 42.49 -27.55 29.58
N GLN A 897 42.22 -27.08 30.80
CA GLN A 897 42.16 -25.71 31.38
C GLN A 897 43.15 -25.67 32.60
N PRO A 898 43.33 -24.62 33.47
CA PRO A 898 43.16 -23.13 33.44
C PRO A 898 44.30 -22.27 34.12
N GLU A 899 44.23 -20.91 33.98
CA GLU A 899 44.67 -19.73 34.84
C GLU A 899 46.12 -19.56 35.40
N PRO A 900 46.62 -18.37 35.93
CA PRO A 900 46.01 -17.05 36.29
C PRO A 900 46.80 -15.73 35.87
N SER A 901 46.31 -14.53 36.28
CA SER A 901 46.78 -13.12 36.06
C SER A 901 47.99 -12.64 36.91
N PRO A 902 48.78 -11.57 36.56
CA PRO A 902 48.54 -10.14 36.97
C PRO A 902 49.16 -9.00 36.07
N THR A 903 48.86 -7.71 36.38
CA THR A 903 49.40 -6.40 35.87
C THR A 903 50.70 -5.91 36.60
N PRO A 904 51.28 -4.69 36.37
CA PRO A 904 51.89 -3.97 35.21
C PRO A 904 53.40 -3.59 35.48
N PRO A 905 54.12 -2.79 34.63
CA PRO A 905 54.55 -1.43 35.05
C PRO A 905 54.77 -0.39 33.91
N ALA A 906 55.28 0.80 34.29
CA ALA A 906 55.32 2.10 33.60
C ALA A 906 56.71 2.53 33.02
N GLU A 907 56.74 3.77 32.44
CA GLU A 907 57.85 4.76 32.29
C GLU A 907 58.71 4.88 31.01
N GLY A 908 58.84 6.16 30.54
CA GLY A 908 59.98 6.83 29.85
C GLY A 908 60.25 6.50 28.37
N GLY A 909 60.58 7.40 27.43
CA GLY A 909 60.91 8.83 27.42
C GLY A 909 61.89 9.12 26.25
N GLU A 910 61.56 10.10 25.38
CA GLU A 910 62.45 11.01 24.58
C GLU A 910 63.35 10.45 23.43
N ALA A 911 63.74 11.15 22.33
CA ALA A 911 63.67 12.53 21.80
C ALA A 911 63.82 12.51 20.24
N SER A 912 63.09 13.33 19.45
CA SER A 912 63.46 14.60 18.75
C SER A 912 64.51 14.51 17.62
N THR A 913 64.29 15.09 16.43
CA THR A 913 64.59 16.50 16.04
C THR A 913 64.05 16.72 14.60
N ASP A 914 63.10 17.64 14.32
CA ASP A 914 63.21 19.09 14.02
C ASP A 914 63.14 19.39 12.50
N PRO A 915 62.93 20.65 12.01
CA PRO A 915 61.98 21.67 12.46
C PRO A 915 61.29 22.46 11.29
N MET A 916 60.30 23.27 11.66
CA MET A 916 59.67 24.40 10.93
C MET A 916 60.70 25.57 10.69
N PRO A 917 60.48 26.58 9.79
CA PRO A 917 59.48 27.66 9.98
C PRO A 917 58.95 28.36 8.71
N VAL A 918 57.93 29.24 8.89
CA VAL A 918 57.95 30.67 8.48
C VAL A 918 56.59 31.31 8.85
N LYS A 919 56.66 32.46 9.54
CA LYS A 919 55.63 33.50 9.76
C LYS A 919 55.81 34.59 8.70
N GLN A 920 54.76 35.31 8.31
CA GLN A 920 54.61 36.76 8.58
C GLN A 920 53.35 37.38 7.94
N GLU A 921 52.84 38.39 8.64
CA GLU A 921 51.71 39.26 8.36
C GLU A 921 51.99 40.28 7.23
N SER A 922 50.95 40.79 6.57
CA SER A 922 50.78 42.23 6.33
C SER A 922 49.42 42.54 5.69
N THR A 923 48.76 43.52 6.29
CA THR A 923 47.64 44.32 5.78
C THR A 923 48.16 45.37 4.80
N GLU A 924 47.46 45.59 3.69
CA GLU A 924 47.50 46.87 2.96
C GLU A 924 46.10 47.27 2.49
N GLU A 925 45.73 48.49 2.90
CA GLU A 925 44.58 49.26 2.45
C GLU A 925 44.84 49.86 1.06
N PHE A 926 43.79 49.97 0.24
CA PHE A 926 43.71 50.99 -0.81
C PHE A 926 42.29 51.51 -0.92
N SER A 927 42.17 52.84 -0.92
CA SER A 927 40.97 53.66 -0.86
C SER A 927 40.70 54.38 -2.20
N SER A 928 39.46 54.87 -2.37
CA SER A 928 38.98 55.88 -3.35
C SER A 928 38.80 55.37 -4.81
N GLU A 929 37.77 55.66 -5.61
CA GLU A 929 36.86 56.82 -5.78
C GLU A 929 35.51 56.42 -6.45
N GLU A 930 34.56 57.35 -6.42
CA GLU A 930 33.13 57.30 -6.78
C GLU A 930 32.79 57.38 -8.28
N SER A 931 31.61 56.85 -8.67
CA SER A 931 30.56 57.53 -9.50
C SER A 931 29.31 56.62 -9.58
N SER A 932 28.29 56.86 -8.75
CA SER A 932 27.13 57.74 -8.95
C SER A 932 26.15 57.29 -10.06
N GLY A 933 24.99 56.83 -9.61
CA GLY A 933 23.80 56.44 -10.38
C GLY A 933 22.70 55.99 -9.41
N GLU A 934 21.92 56.96 -8.95
CA GLU A 934 21.03 56.94 -7.77
C GLU A 934 19.83 55.97 -7.84
N ALA A 935 19.58 55.28 -6.73
CA ALA A 935 18.25 55.04 -6.15
C ALA A 935 18.37 54.85 -4.62
N ALA A 936 17.82 55.82 -3.86
CA ALA A 936 17.64 55.99 -2.40
C ALA A 936 18.19 54.94 -1.39
N PRO A 937 18.94 55.36 -0.34
CA PRO A 937 19.47 54.47 0.68
C PRO A 937 18.49 54.14 1.83
N LEU A 938 18.52 52.88 2.26
CA LEU A 938 18.06 52.42 3.56
C LEU A 938 19.00 52.95 4.66
N LEU A 939 18.47 53.59 5.70
CA LEU A 939 19.22 53.87 6.93
C LEU A 939 19.68 52.54 7.59
N PRO A 940 20.99 52.34 7.87
CA PRO A 940 21.46 51.27 8.72
C PRO A 940 21.37 51.68 10.20
N TRP A 941 20.90 50.76 11.05
CA TRP A 941 21.17 50.84 12.48
C TRP A 941 22.65 50.50 12.73
N PRO A 942 23.37 51.16 13.66
CA PRO A 942 24.80 50.94 13.84
C PRO A 942 25.11 49.63 14.57
N LEU A 943 26.16 48.96 14.06
CA LEU A 943 27.09 48.06 14.76
C LEU A 943 26.54 46.82 15.50
N LEU A 944 26.37 45.73 14.76
CA LEU A 944 26.74 44.38 15.23
C LEU A 944 27.77 43.83 14.24
N ALA A 945 28.97 44.40 14.26
CA ALA A 945 30.10 43.96 13.45
C ALA A 945 30.93 42.84 14.11
N ASP A 946 30.62 42.44 15.36
CA ASP A 946 31.34 41.38 16.04
C ASP A 946 30.50 40.11 16.08
N SER A 947 30.99 39.05 15.43
CA SER A 947 30.48 37.69 15.53
C SER A 947 30.29 37.28 16.99
N LEU A 948 29.03 37.15 17.41
CA LEU A 948 28.67 36.71 18.76
C LEU A 948 29.11 35.25 18.96
N HIS A 949 30.07 35.00 19.84
CA HIS A 949 30.45 33.65 20.30
C HIS A 949 30.18 33.52 21.80
N LEU A 950 29.16 32.74 22.16
CA LEU A 950 28.79 32.43 23.55
C LEU A 950 28.99 30.94 23.81
N THR A 951 29.60 30.58 24.95
CA THR A 951 29.80 29.19 25.41
C THR A 951 29.02 28.95 26.70
N VAL A 952 28.15 27.92 26.74
CA VAL A 952 27.27 27.62 27.90
C VAL A 952 27.66 26.28 28.55
N ASP A 953 27.97 26.28 29.86
CA ASP A 953 28.56 25.14 30.58
C ASP A 953 27.56 24.18 31.28
N ARG A 954 26.23 24.43 31.29
CA ARG A 954 25.24 23.58 31.98
C ARG A 954 24.02 23.21 31.13
N VAL A 955 24.04 22.03 30.49
CA VAL A 955 22.82 21.37 29.98
C VAL A 955 22.86 19.85 30.23
N ARG A 956 21.84 19.28 30.88
CA ARG A 956 21.73 17.82 31.14
C ARG A 956 21.45 17.04 29.83
N ARG A 957 22.18 15.94 29.64
CA ARG A 957 22.20 15.08 28.42
C ARG A 957 20.80 14.57 27.99
N SER A 958 20.40 14.89 26.76
CA SER A 958 19.24 14.31 26.04
C SER A 958 19.57 14.08 24.56
N ASN A 959 19.23 12.90 24.02
CA ASN A 959 19.59 12.48 22.64
C ASN A 959 18.65 13.00 21.53
N ASN A 960 17.92 14.10 21.75
CA ASN A 960 16.95 14.62 20.79
C ASN A 960 17.29 16.06 20.39
N ARG A 961 17.61 16.31 19.10
CA ARG A 961 18.05 17.62 18.55
C ARG A 961 17.01 18.73 18.68
N ASP A 962 15.72 18.40 18.83
CA ASP A 962 14.63 19.39 18.93
C ASP A 962 14.36 19.86 20.37
N PHE A 963 15.13 19.40 21.36
CA PHE A 963 14.84 19.49 22.79
C PHE A 963 15.77 20.44 23.58
N TRP A 964 16.68 21.16 22.91
CA TRP A 964 17.77 21.90 23.55
C TRP A 964 17.39 23.32 24.01
N LEU A 965 16.63 24.06 23.20
CA LEU A 965 16.30 25.46 23.46
C LEU A 965 15.25 25.66 24.56
N SER A 966 14.34 24.69 24.75
CA SER A 966 13.30 24.76 25.80
C SER A 966 13.84 24.56 27.23
N ASN A 967 15.10 24.13 27.40
CA ASN A 967 15.75 23.95 28.71
C ASN A 967 16.72 25.09 29.08
N LEU A 968 17.00 26.02 28.17
CA LEU A 968 17.71 27.26 28.48
C LEU A 968 16.66 28.21 29.07
N GLY A 969 16.68 28.42 30.39
CA GLY A 969 15.67 29.23 31.07
C GLY A 969 15.58 30.67 30.51
N PRO A 970 14.43 31.36 30.66
CA PRO A 970 14.19 32.73 30.18
C PRO A 970 15.29 33.73 30.55
N THR A 971 15.87 33.57 31.74
CA THR A 971 16.94 34.40 32.30
C THR A 971 18.26 34.30 31.53
N LEU A 972 18.59 33.14 30.96
CA LEU A 972 19.85 32.97 30.23
C LEU A 972 19.88 33.76 28.92
N TRP A 973 18.73 34.06 28.31
CA TRP A 973 18.65 34.84 27.07
C TRP A 973 18.79 36.34 27.28
N LEU A 974 18.30 36.86 28.42
CA LEU A 974 18.42 38.29 28.74
C LEU A 974 19.83 38.64 29.25
N ASP A 975 20.48 37.71 29.95
CA ASP A 975 21.81 37.94 30.52
C ASP A 975 22.96 37.73 29.50
N CYS A 976 22.76 36.89 28.47
CA CYS A 976 23.80 36.57 27.49
C CYS A 976 23.87 37.53 26.28
N PHE A 977 22.87 38.38 26.05
CA PHE A 977 22.81 39.25 24.87
C PHE A 977 22.57 40.73 25.25
N PRO A 978 23.62 41.59 25.20
CA PRO A 978 23.52 43.00 25.58
C PRO A 978 22.45 43.80 24.81
N THR A 979 22.14 43.39 23.57
CA THR A 979 21.16 44.02 22.67
C THR A 979 19.70 43.84 23.11
N PHE A 980 19.40 42.89 24.00
CA PHE A 980 18.04 42.65 24.53
C PHE A 980 17.78 43.34 25.87
N LYS A 981 18.74 44.14 26.37
CA LYS A 981 18.61 44.85 27.63
C LYS A 981 17.49 45.89 27.53
N GLY A 982 16.43 45.74 28.33
CA GLY A 982 15.20 46.54 28.25
C GLY A 982 14.04 45.89 27.48
N SER A 983 14.27 44.72 26.86
CA SER A 983 13.21 43.94 26.20
C SER A 983 12.54 42.98 27.18
N SER A 984 11.22 42.86 27.15
CA SER A 984 10.45 41.88 27.93
C SER A 984 10.13 40.65 27.08
N LEU A 985 10.36 39.45 27.63
CA LEU A 985 10.00 38.20 26.97
C LEU A 985 8.47 38.05 26.95
N LEU A 986 7.92 37.92 25.75
CA LEU A 986 6.48 37.74 25.54
C LEU A 986 6.08 36.26 25.42
N GLY A 987 7.01 35.38 25.03
CA GLY A 987 6.78 33.93 24.99
C GLY A 987 7.92 33.11 24.38
N ILE A 988 7.96 31.81 24.71
CA ILE A 988 8.95 30.83 24.21
C ILE A 988 8.21 29.65 23.58
N GLY A 989 8.72 29.09 22.49
CA GLY A 989 8.22 27.81 21.97
C GLY A 989 9.17 27.06 21.05
N GLY A 990 9.54 25.84 21.44
CA GLY A 990 10.44 25.01 20.66
C GLY A 990 11.83 25.63 20.52
N THR A 991 12.21 26.01 19.30
CA THR A 991 13.52 26.59 18.96
C THR A 991 13.51 28.11 18.82
N ARG A 992 12.50 28.81 19.39
CA ARG A 992 12.21 30.22 19.13
C ARG A 992 11.77 30.98 20.39
N ALA A 993 12.07 32.28 20.44
CA ALA A 993 11.67 33.20 21.51
C ALA A 993 11.22 34.56 20.93
N VAL A 994 10.25 35.23 21.58
CA VAL A 994 9.72 36.53 21.15
C VAL A 994 9.82 37.56 22.27
N TYR A 995 10.37 38.72 21.95
CA TYR A 995 10.61 39.82 22.87
C TYR A 995 9.91 41.09 22.39
N THR A 996 9.58 42.01 23.29
CA THR A 996 9.21 43.38 22.91
C THR A 996 10.40 44.03 22.19
N SER A 997 10.16 44.76 21.10
CA SER A 997 11.24 45.55 20.49
C SER A 997 11.68 46.65 21.47
N PRO A 998 12.96 46.75 21.84
CA PRO A 998 13.45 47.80 22.73
C PRO A 998 13.54 49.17 22.04
N SER A 999 13.47 49.21 20.70
CA SER A 999 13.68 50.41 19.88
C SER A 999 12.45 50.84 19.07
N SER A 1000 11.34 50.12 19.10
CA SER A 1000 10.12 50.47 18.33
C SER A 1000 8.83 50.04 19.05
N GLU A 1001 8.07 51.02 19.50
CA GLU A 1001 6.76 50.83 20.10
C GLU A 1001 5.78 50.23 19.06
N GLY A 1002 5.06 49.17 19.42
CA GLY A 1002 4.19 48.45 18.48
C GLY A 1002 4.88 47.38 17.61
N LYS A 1003 6.17 47.09 17.82
CA LYS A 1003 6.89 45.98 17.14
C LYS A 1003 7.45 44.96 18.12
N VAL A 1004 7.67 43.73 17.65
CA VAL A 1004 8.23 42.62 18.43
C VAL A 1004 9.41 41.99 17.70
N TRP A 1005 10.38 41.49 18.45
CA TRP A 1005 11.54 40.77 17.93
C TRP A 1005 11.36 39.26 18.10
N LYS A 1006 11.49 38.52 17.01
CA LYS A 1006 11.41 37.06 16.95
C LYS A 1006 12.79 36.48 16.68
N VAL A 1007 13.30 35.67 17.61
CA VAL A 1007 14.61 35.00 17.52
C VAL A 1007 14.39 33.53 17.15
N ALA A 1008 15.08 33.02 16.12
CA ALA A 1008 14.92 31.65 15.63
C ALA A 1008 16.25 31.04 15.15
N LEU A 1009 16.36 29.70 15.13
CA LEU A 1009 17.47 28.99 14.47
C LEU A 1009 17.32 29.04 12.93
N LYS A 1010 18.41 29.31 12.21
CA LYS A 1010 18.47 29.52 10.75
C LYS A 1010 18.32 28.24 9.92
N ALA A 1011 17.13 27.63 9.93
CA ALA A 1011 16.90 26.39 9.18
C ALA A 1011 15.46 26.18 8.64
N ASP A 1012 14.62 27.20 8.42
CA ASP A 1012 13.25 26.96 7.94
C ASP A 1012 12.76 27.97 6.85
N PRO A 1013 12.69 27.57 5.56
CA PRO A 1013 12.19 28.39 4.45
C PRO A 1013 10.69 28.72 4.52
N SER A 1014 9.92 28.12 5.44
CA SER A 1014 8.45 28.20 5.48
C SER A 1014 7.86 29.55 5.96
N HIS A 1015 8.72 30.54 6.21
CA HIS A 1015 8.32 31.83 6.76
C HIS A 1015 7.86 32.84 5.70
N HIS A 1016 8.56 32.94 4.56
CA HIS A 1016 8.28 33.95 3.55
C HIS A 1016 6.97 33.70 2.78
N GLY A 1017 6.53 32.43 2.67
CA GLY A 1017 5.36 32.07 1.84
C GLY A 1017 3.99 32.37 2.46
N ILE A 1018 3.87 32.38 3.80
CA ILE A 1018 2.56 32.60 4.46
C ILE A 1018 2.23 34.10 4.49
N GLU A 1019 3.21 34.96 4.72
CA GLU A 1019 3.05 36.42 4.79
C GLU A 1019 2.69 37.01 3.41
N GLN A 1020 3.33 36.53 2.33
CA GLN A 1020 2.91 36.87 0.96
C GLN A 1020 1.49 36.40 0.63
N THR A 1021 1.07 35.23 1.12
CA THR A 1021 -0.26 34.68 0.82
C THR A 1021 -1.38 35.46 1.52
N ILE A 1022 -1.14 35.98 2.73
CA ILE A 1022 -2.13 36.79 3.46
C ILE A 1022 -2.21 38.20 2.87
N GLY A 1023 -1.07 38.83 2.58
CA GLY A 1023 -1.02 40.15 1.94
C GLY A 1023 -1.66 40.18 0.54
N GLN A 1024 -1.57 39.07 -0.21
CA GLN A 1024 -2.22 38.96 -1.53
C GLN A 1024 -3.73 38.69 -1.48
N ARG A 1025 -4.26 38.10 -0.39
CA ARG A 1025 -5.66 37.66 -0.30
C ARG A 1025 -6.58 38.56 0.52
N LEU A 1026 -6.02 39.42 1.38
CA LEU A 1026 -6.77 40.37 2.21
C LEU A 1026 -6.09 41.76 2.17
N PRO A 1027 -6.15 42.48 1.04
CA PRO A 1027 -5.57 43.82 0.96
C PRO A 1027 -6.35 44.75 1.90
N GLY A 1028 -5.68 45.28 2.93
CA GLY A 1028 -6.23 46.27 3.88
C GLY A 1028 -6.29 45.86 5.36
N LEU A 1029 -6.03 44.59 5.71
CA LEU A 1029 -6.08 44.12 7.12
C LEU A 1029 -4.71 43.81 7.75
N CYS A 1030 -3.64 43.69 6.94
CA CYS A 1030 -2.26 43.51 7.40
C CYS A 1030 -1.28 44.11 6.38
N ALA A 1031 -0.49 45.09 6.78
CA ALA A 1031 0.75 45.45 6.09
C ALA A 1031 1.94 44.92 6.91
N THR A 1032 2.10 43.60 7.03
CA THR A 1032 3.24 43.05 7.79
C THR A 1032 4.55 43.34 7.05
N GLN A 1033 5.23 44.42 7.43
CA GLN A 1033 6.63 44.65 7.08
C GLN A 1033 7.52 43.81 8.00
N THR A 1034 7.79 42.57 7.62
CA THR A 1034 8.78 41.74 8.31
C THR A 1034 10.18 42.20 7.88
N ARG A 1035 11.00 42.65 8.82
CA ARG A 1035 12.39 43.08 8.56
C ARG A 1035 13.37 42.19 9.31
N MET A 1036 14.39 41.67 8.64
CA MET A 1036 15.50 40.99 9.32
C MET A 1036 16.37 42.04 10.03
N VAL A 1037 16.57 41.85 11.32
CA VAL A 1037 17.28 42.81 12.20
C VAL A 1037 18.73 42.37 12.42
N GLY A 1038 19.02 41.07 12.37
CA GLY A 1038 20.38 40.55 12.47
C GLY A 1038 20.47 39.03 12.49
N THR A 1039 21.69 38.52 12.40
CA THR A 1039 22.01 37.09 12.51
C THR A 1039 23.21 36.88 13.44
N GLY A 1040 23.27 35.75 14.15
CA GLY A 1040 24.37 35.43 15.09
C GLY A 1040 24.68 33.94 15.17
N GLN A 1041 25.71 33.56 15.92
CA GLN A 1041 26.08 32.16 16.17
C GLN A 1041 26.04 31.81 17.66
N LEU A 1042 25.65 30.59 17.99
CA LEU A 1042 25.63 30.06 19.36
C LEU A 1042 26.43 28.76 19.42
N THR A 1043 27.47 28.71 20.25
CA THR A 1043 28.36 27.54 20.38
C THR A 1043 28.17 26.88 21.74
N ILE A 1044 27.68 25.64 21.79
CA ILE A 1044 27.55 24.91 23.05
C ILE A 1044 28.76 23.98 23.19
N ARG A 1045 29.51 24.08 24.31
CA ARG A 1045 30.76 23.33 24.50
C ARG A 1045 30.54 21.83 24.27
N ASP A 1046 31.41 21.22 23.47
CA ASP A 1046 31.38 19.82 22.97
C ASP A 1046 30.29 19.46 21.94
N PHE A 1047 29.54 20.44 21.38
CA PHE A 1047 28.56 20.25 20.30
C PHE A 1047 28.63 21.32 19.19
N LYS A 1048 27.92 21.04 18.09
CA LYS A 1048 27.88 21.81 16.83
C LYS A 1048 27.44 23.28 17.06
N THR A 1049 28.13 24.24 16.44
CA THR A 1049 27.73 25.66 16.35
C THR A 1049 26.39 25.81 15.62
N LEU A 1050 25.50 26.67 16.12
CA LEU A 1050 24.16 26.92 15.57
C LEU A 1050 24.01 28.37 15.13
N GLU A 1051 23.49 28.63 13.93
CA GLU A 1051 23.14 29.98 13.46
C GLU A 1051 21.74 30.40 13.92
N ILE A 1052 21.61 31.65 14.37
CA ILE A 1052 20.35 32.28 14.79
C ILE A 1052 20.05 33.51 13.91
N GLU A 1053 18.77 33.79 13.70
CA GLU A 1053 18.25 34.98 13.04
C GLU A 1053 17.28 35.72 13.97
N VAL A 1054 17.29 37.06 13.90
CA VAL A 1054 16.39 37.96 14.61
C VAL A 1054 15.58 38.74 13.57
N LEU A 1055 14.24 38.65 13.68
CA LEU A 1055 13.28 39.32 12.81
C LEU A 1055 12.46 40.31 13.64
N GLU A 1056 12.24 41.52 13.13
CA GLU A 1056 11.31 42.51 13.69
C GLU A 1056 10.00 42.47 12.90
N VAL A 1057 8.90 42.41 13.63
CA VAL A 1057 7.55 42.25 13.08
C VAL A 1057 6.60 43.23 13.77
N GLU A 1058 5.67 43.81 13.03
CA GLU A 1058 4.60 44.66 13.57
C GLU A 1058 3.59 43.87 14.42
N ARG A 1059 3.13 44.49 15.52
CA ARG A 1059 2.12 43.96 16.45
C ARG A 1059 0.72 44.27 15.91
N LEU A 1060 -0.12 43.25 15.73
CA LEU A 1060 -1.49 43.43 15.24
C LEU A 1060 -2.43 43.93 16.35
N THR A 1061 -3.01 45.11 16.16
CA THR A 1061 -4.11 45.64 16.98
C THR A 1061 -5.43 45.44 16.23
N LEU A 1062 -6.43 44.82 16.88
CA LEU A 1062 -7.77 44.70 16.31
C LEU A 1062 -8.46 46.07 16.31
N LEU A 1063 -9.10 46.42 15.18
CA LEU A 1063 -9.82 47.69 15.04
C LEU A 1063 -10.92 47.80 16.13
N PRO A 1064 -10.99 48.90 16.89
CA PRO A 1064 -11.81 48.97 18.11
C PRO A 1064 -13.34 48.97 17.87
N ASP A 1065 -13.81 49.27 16.67
CA ASP A 1065 -15.20 49.73 16.46
C ASP A 1065 -16.15 48.73 15.78
N GLN A 1066 -16.00 47.43 16.00
CA GLN A 1066 -16.94 46.43 15.46
C GLN A 1066 -17.67 45.67 16.59
N PRO A 1067 -19.00 45.43 16.47
CA PRO A 1067 -19.79 44.79 17.51
C PRO A 1067 -19.23 43.41 17.87
N SER A 1068 -19.19 43.09 19.17
CA SER A 1068 -18.60 41.88 19.74
C SER A 1068 -19.02 40.57 19.04
N ASN A 1069 -20.26 40.50 18.54
CA ASN A 1069 -20.78 39.38 17.75
C ASN A 1069 -20.00 39.14 16.45
N LEU A 1070 -19.56 40.21 15.76
CA LEU A 1070 -18.81 40.11 14.52
C LEU A 1070 -17.38 39.63 14.75
N GLN A 1071 -16.78 39.96 15.91
CA GLN A 1071 -15.45 39.46 16.31
C GLN A 1071 -15.46 37.97 16.64
N VAL A 1072 -16.47 37.50 17.38
CA VAL A 1072 -16.66 36.06 17.66
C VAL A 1072 -16.88 35.29 16.36
N LEU A 1073 -17.68 35.86 15.46
CA LEU A 1073 -18.01 35.25 14.18
C LEU A 1073 -16.84 35.25 13.19
N HIS A 1074 -16.05 36.33 13.11
CA HIS A 1074 -14.83 36.37 12.30
C HIS A 1074 -13.79 35.35 12.80
N MET A 1075 -13.58 35.25 14.11
CA MET A 1075 -12.63 34.28 14.68
C MET A 1075 -13.11 32.84 14.44
N PHE A 1076 -14.42 32.59 14.54
CA PHE A 1076 -15.02 31.28 14.25
C PHE A 1076 -15.01 30.96 12.74
N MET A 1077 -15.26 31.93 11.87
CA MET A 1077 -15.22 31.78 10.41
C MET A 1077 -13.81 31.52 9.89
N VAL A 1078 -12.78 32.17 10.44
CA VAL A 1078 -11.37 31.89 10.11
C VAL A 1078 -11.02 30.45 10.49
N LEU A 1079 -11.41 30.01 11.70
CA LEU A 1079 -11.22 28.61 12.14
C LEU A 1079 -11.98 27.62 11.25
N THR A 1080 -13.19 27.97 10.82
CA THR A 1080 -14.05 27.09 10.00
C THR A 1080 -13.62 27.08 8.54
N ALA A 1081 -13.12 28.19 8.00
CA ALA A 1081 -12.54 28.27 6.65
C ALA A 1081 -11.21 27.50 6.55
N LEU A 1082 -10.38 27.53 7.59
CA LEU A 1082 -9.16 26.71 7.68
C LEU A 1082 -9.47 25.21 7.73
N VAL A 1083 -10.58 24.82 8.38
CA VAL A 1083 -11.07 23.43 8.43
C VAL A 1083 -11.81 23.03 7.14
N GLY A 1084 -12.53 23.95 6.51
CA GLY A 1084 -13.34 23.75 5.31
C GLY A 1084 -12.51 23.67 4.02
N ALA A 1085 -11.45 24.47 3.89
CA ALA A 1085 -10.60 24.52 2.69
C ALA A 1085 -9.67 23.29 2.51
N GLY A 1086 -9.76 22.28 3.38
CA GLY A 1086 -8.97 21.06 3.23
C GLY A 1086 -7.46 21.27 3.45
N ILE A 1087 -7.04 22.24 4.27
CA ILE A 1087 -5.67 22.28 4.79
C ILE A 1087 -5.55 21.17 5.83
N TRP A 1088 -4.93 20.07 5.44
CA TRP A 1088 -4.68 18.94 6.30
C TRP A 1088 -3.74 19.37 7.45
N VAL A 1089 -4.25 19.43 8.69
CA VAL A 1089 -3.41 19.34 9.89
C VAL A 1089 -2.97 17.89 10.04
N ARG A 1090 -2.01 17.50 9.21
CA ARG A 1090 -1.20 16.30 9.42
C ARG A 1090 0.24 16.70 9.16
N ASP A 1091 0.90 17.15 10.23
CA ASP A 1091 2.29 17.63 10.27
C ASP A 1091 2.62 18.85 9.39
N LEU A 1092 2.02 19.99 9.69
CA LEU A 1092 2.80 21.23 9.62
C LEU A 1092 3.56 21.32 10.95
N ASN A 1093 4.88 21.31 10.90
CA ASN A 1093 5.73 21.59 12.05
C ASN A 1093 5.22 22.85 12.76
N ARG A 1094 4.64 22.63 13.95
CA ARG A 1094 4.24 23.58 15.01
C ARG A 1094 4.01 25.03 14.52
N LYS A 1095 2.77 25.46 14.27
CA LYS A 1095 2.36 26.88 14.25
C LYS A 1095 1.00 27.03 14.92
N ASN A 1096 0.92 27.70 16.07
CA ASN A 1096 -0.33 27.98 16.81
C ASN A 1096 -0.36 29.46 17.22
N TRP A 1097 -1.49 30.12 16.97
CA TRP A 1097 -1.78 31.50 17.39
C TRP A 1097 -2.17 31.56 18.88
N GLY A 1098 -1.88 32.67 19.57
CA GLY A 1098 -2.26 32.90 20.98
C GLY A 1098 -2.84 34.30 21.20
N VAL A 1099 -3.79 34.41 22.12
CA VAL A 1099 -4.42 35.68 22.55
C VAL A 1099 -3.96 35.98 23.97
N ARG A 1100 -3.54 37.21 24.25
CA ARG A 1100 -3.26 37.66 25.62
C ARG A 1100 -4.57 38.18 26.23
N PRO A 1101 -5.13 37.56 27.29
CA PRO A 1101 -6.25 38.15 27.99
C PRO A 1101 -5.81 39.43 28.73
N PRO A 1102 -6.73 40.40 28.92
CA PRO A 1102 -6.44 41.58 29.75
C PRO A 1102 -6.07 41.13 31.17
N ASN A 1103 -5.03 41.73 31.73
CA ASN A 1103 -4.59 41.44 33.09
C ASN A 1103 -5.63 42.01 34.08
N PRO A 1104 -6.33 41.20 34.88
CA PRO A 1104 -7.38 41.71 35.76
C PRO A 1104 -6.87 42.63 36.87
N HIS A 1105 -5.54 42.69 37.11
CA HIS A 1105 -4.94 43.44 38.22
C HIS A 1105 -3.72 44.31 37.85
N GLY A 1106 -3.54 44.68 36.58
CA GLY A 1106 -2.47 45.59 36.13
C GLY A 1106 -2.98 47.00 35.79
N PRO A 1107 -2.13 48.04 35.85
CA PRO A 1107 -2.54 49.44 35.67
C PRO A 1107 -3.02 49.81 34.25
N ASP A 1108 -2.78 48.97 33.24
CA ASP A 1108 -3.23 49.20 31.86
C ASP A 1108 -4.42 48.29 31.49
N GLN A 1109 -5.64 48.84 31.57
CA GLN A 1109 -6.84 48.24 30.98
C GLN A 1109 -6.84 48.48 29.45
N GLY A 1110 -6.00 47.73 28.72
CA GLY A 1110 -6.00 47.72 27.25
C GLY A 1110 -6.87 46.60 26.65
N PRO A 1111 -7.31 46.73 25.37
CA PRO A 1111 -8.06 45.69 24.67
C PRO A 1111 -7.23 44.40 24.49
N ALA A 1112 -7.89 43.27 24.27
CA ALA A 1112 -7.22 42.00 23.99
C ALA A 1112 -6.45 42.08 22.66
N GLU A 1113 -5.18 41.67 22.68
CA GLU A 1113 -4.31 41.76 21.52
C GLU A 1113 -4.02 40.39 20.90
N ILE A 1114 -3.95 40.36 19.57
CA ILE A 1114 -3.52 39.19 18.80
C ILE A 1114 -2.04 39.35 18.47
N VAL A 1115 -1.21 38.46 19.02
CA VAL A 1115 0.22 38.42 18.68
C VAL A 1115 0.46 37.21 17.77
N ALA A 1116 1.08 37.44 16.61
CA ALA A 1116 1.49 36.37 15.71
C ALA A 1116 2.68 35.59 16.32
N LEU A 1117 2.36 34.58 17.12
CA LEU A 1117 3.37 33.73 17.76
C LEU A 1117 3.50 32.40 17.03
N ASP A 1118 4.75 31.95 16.88
CA ASP A 1118 5.07 30.63 16.36
C ASP A 1118 5.70 29.78 17.48
N CYS A 1119 4.88 29.51 18.51
CA CYS A 1119 5.33 28.88 19.75
C CYS A 1119 4.38 27.75 20.20
N GLY A 1120 4.92 26.55 20.41
CA GLY A 1120 4.21 25.43 21.00
C GLY A 1120 4.19 25.49 22.54
N GLY A 1121 3.05 25.88 23.12
CA GLY A 1121 2.73 25.72 24.55
C GLY A 1121 3.18 26.87 25.45
N TRP A 1122 2.23 27.55 26.09
CA TRP A 1122 2.49 28.54 27.13
C TRP A 1122 2.81 27.84 28.47
N ALA A 1123 3.84 28.32 29.17
CA ALA A 1123 4.05 28.12 30.59
C ALA A 1123 4.04 29.50 31.26
N PHE A 1124 3.09 29.75 32.16
CA PHE A 1124 3.13 30.90 33.06
C PHE A 1124 4.01 30.56 34.27
N GLN A 1125 4.59 31.58 34.91
CA GLN A 1125 5.56 31.45 35.99
C GLN A 1125 5.07 30.68 37.24
N ASP A 1126 3.76 30.40 37.39
CA ASP A 1126 3.19 29.96 38.67
C ASP A 1126 2.43 28.60 38.69
N ALA A 1127 2.69 27.64 37.78
CA ALA A 1127 1.96 26.35 37.81
C ALA A 1127 2.87 25.09 37.80
N PRO A 1128 2.68 24.12 38.72
CA PRO A 1128 3.50 22.90 38.79
C PRO A 1128 3.16 21.91 37.66
N LEU A 1129 4.21 21.24 37.17
CA LEU A 1129 4.25 20.37 35.99
C LEU A 1129 3.25 19.20 36.00
N GLY A 1130 2.27 19.25 35.08
CA GLY A 1130 1.36 18.16 34.73
C GLY A 1130 0.80 18.32 33.29
N PHE A 1131 0.68 17.21 32.55
CA PHE A 1131 0.26 17.17 31.13
C PHE A 1131 -1.15 17.80 30.92
N PRO A 1132 -1.33 18.84 30.05
CA PRO A 1132 -2.59 19.58 29.96
C PRO A 1132 -3.43 19.17 28.73
N GLN A 1133 -4.40 18.27 28.90
CA GLN A 1133 -5.44 18.00 27.88
C GLN A 1133 -6.86 18.42 28.26
N ARG A 1134 -7.10 18.94 29.47
CA ARG A 1134 -8.46 19.36 29.89
C ARG A 1134 -8.68 20.87 30.01
N VAL A 1135 -7.63 21.70 30.05
CA VAL A 1135 -7.76 23.15 30.32
C VAL A 1135 -8.04 24.00 29.07
N ARG A 1136 -7.74 23.51 27.86
CA ARG A 1136 -7.78 24.35 26.63
C ARG A 1136 -9.17 24.66 26.04
N ILE A 1137 -10.23 23.96 26.46
CA ILE A 1137 -11.60 24.18 25.94
C ILE A 1137 -12.46 24.98 26.94
N ALA A 1138 -12.12 24.96 28.23
CA ALA A 1138 -12.93 25.59 29.27
C ALA A 1138 -12.86 27.13 29.25
N SER A 1139 -11.69 27.71 28.96
CA SER A 1139 -11.52 29.17 28.89
C SER A 1139 -12.21 29.83 27.69
N TRP A 1140 -12.30 29.10 26.56
CA TRP A 1140 -13.00 29.57 25.36
C TRP A 1140 -14.52 29.57 25.54
N TRP A 1141 -15.09 28.52 26.14
CA TRP A 1141 -16.53 28.48 26.44
C TRP A 1141 -16.94 29.51 27.50
N GLY A 1142 -16.09 29.74 28.51
CA GLY A 1142 -16.34 30.76 29.52
C GLY A 1142 -16.42 32.18 28.93
N TRP A 1143 -15.60 32.49 27.93
CA TRP A 1143 -15.63 33.80 27.27
C TRP A 1143 -16.86 33.98 26.35
N ILE A 1144 -17.23 32.97 25.54
CA ILE A 1144 -18.45 33.05 24.70
C ILE A 1144 -19.71 33.11 25.60
N GLU A 1145 -19.74 32.35 26.70
CA GLU A 1145 -20.87 32.37 27.64
C GLU A 1145 -20.99 33.70 28.39
N ALA A 1146 -19.86 34.38 28.67
CA ALA A 1146 -19.84 35.69 29.31
C ALA A 1146 -20.22 36.85 28.36
N ASN A 1147 -20.02 36.71 27.05
CA ASN A 1147 -20.25 37.79 26.08
C ASN A 1147 -21.51 37.59 25.23
N ASN A 1148 -21.91 36.34 24.94
CA ASN A 1148 -23.15 36.03 24.24
C ASN A 1148 -23.66 34.61 24.61
N PRO A 1149 -24.44 34.47 25.69
CA PRO A 1149 -24.87 33.18 26.22
C PRO A 1149 -25.80 32.41 25.28
N GLU A 1150 -26.56 33.08 24.39
CA GLU A 1150 -27.41 32.42 23.39
C GLU A 1150 -26.57 31.71 22.31
N VAL A 1151 -25.53 32.37 21.80
CA VAL A 1151 -24.60 31.76 20.85
C VAL A 1151 -23.83 30.61 21.52
N ALA A 1152 -23.48 30.76 22.80
CA ALA A 1152 -22.84 29.69 23.57
C ALA A 1152 -23.75 28.46 23.73
N ALA A 1153 -25.04 28.67 24.00
CA ALA A 1153 -26.04 27.61 24.16
C ALA A 1153 -26.35 26.92 22.83
N TRP A 1154 -26.52 27.69 21.75
CA TRP A 1154 -26.74 27.18 20.40
C TRP A 1154 -25.54 26.35 19.91
N ALA A 1155 -24.31 26.87 20.04
CA ALA A 1155 -23.09 26.16 19.65
C ALA A 1155 -22.87 24.89 20.48
N ARG A 1156 -23.18 24.90 21.78
CA ARG A 1156 -23.18 23.69 22.62
C ARG A 1156 -24.22 22.67 22.17
N GLY A 1157 -25.40 23.11 21.73
CA GLY A 1157 -26.43 22.24 21.16
C GLY A 1157 -25.99 21.52 19.89
N VAL A 1158 -25.28 22.22 19.00
CA VAL A 1158 -24.67 21.63 17.79
C VAL A 1158 -23.55 20.66 18.14
N VAL A 1159 -22.69 21.02 19.09
CA VAL A 1159 -21.58 20.16 19.54
C VAL A 1159 -22.09 18.89 20.23
N ARG A 1160 -23.10 18.99 21.12
CA ARG A 1160 -23.66 17.86 21.88
C ARG A 1160 -24.35 16.80 21.02
N THR A 1161 -24.89 17.18 19.87
CA THR A 1161 -25.66 16.28 19.00
C THR A 1161 -24.81 15.51 17.99
N ASP A 1162 -23.61 15.98 17.64
CA ASP A 1162 -22.86 15.42 16.50
C ASP A 1162 -21.34 15.29 16.74
N HIS A 1163 -20.95 14.44 17.69
CA HIS A 1163 -19.57 14.30 18.18
C HIS A 1163 -18.61 13.44 17.31
N SER A 1164 -18.99 13.04 16.10
CA SER A 1164 -18.28 11.94 15.40
C SER A 1164 -17.15 12.37 14.45
N SER A 1165 -17.09 13.63 13.99
CA SER A 1165 -15.90 14.20 13.32
C SER A 1165 -15.98 15.72 13.13
N PRO A 1166 -14.85 16.46 13.09
CA PRO A 1166 -14.82 17.91 12.77
C PRO A 1166 -15.48 18.24 11.42
N ARG A 1167 -15.43 17.32 10.45
CA ARG A 1167 -16.05 17.47 9.13
C ARG A 1167 -17.59 17.40 9.19
N ARG A 1168 -18.16 16.56 10.09
CA ARG A 1168 -19.60 16.50 10.33
C ARG A 1168 -20.11 17.72 11.12
N LEU A 1169 -19.30 18.20 12.06
CA LEU A 1169 -19.57 19.43 12.81
C LEU A 1169 -19.69 20.64 11.87
N ALA A 1170 -18.79 20.77 10.88
CA ALA A 1170 -18.84 21.84 9.87
C ALA A 1170 -20.08 21.74 8.94
N ILE A 1171 -20.52 20.52 8.60
CA ILE A 1171 -21.71 20.27 7.77
C ILE A 1171 -22.99 20.61 8.54
N ALA A 1172 -23.11 20.15 9.79
CA ALA A 1172 -24.25 20.44 10.66
C ALA A 1172 -24.37 21.95 10.97
N PHE A 1173 -23.23 22.64 11.08
CA PHE A 1173 -23.18 24.08 11.26
C PHE A 1173 -23.70 24.82 10.02
N ARG A 1174 -23.23 24.46 8.82
CA ARG A 1174 -23.72 25.04 7.54
C ARG A 1174 -25.23 24.84 7.37
N GLN A 1175 -25.74 23.65 7.67
CA GLN A 1175 -27.17 23.34 7.55
C GLN A 1175 -28.04 24.13 8.54
N ARG A 1176 -27.56 24.35 9.79
CA ARG A 1176 -28.29 25.17 10.79
C ARG A 1176 -28.18 26.68 10.56
N LEU A 1177 -27.06 27.16 10.00
CA LEU A 1177 -26.87 28.58 9.69
C LEU A 1177 -27.84 29.05 8.58
N LEU A 1178 -28.15 28.17 7.63
CA LEU A 1178 -29.10 28.45 6.55
C LEU A 1178 -30.58 28.24 6.95
N ALA A 1179 -30.82 27.53 8.06
CA ALA A 1179 -32.17 27.13 8.50
C ALA A 1179 -32.75 28.04 9.61
N THR A 1180 -32.06 29.10 10.02
CA THR A 1180 -32.51 30.02 11.09
C THR A 1180 -32.42 31.47 10.62
N ASP A 1181 -33.39 32.30 11.00
CA ASP A 1181 -33.46 33.70 10.55
C ASP A 1181 -32.26 34.53 11.02
N GLY A 1182 -31.77 34.29 12.24
CA GLY A 1182 -30.53 34.90 12.74
C GLY A 1182 -29.27 34.46 11.98
N GLY A 1183 -29.26 33.25 11.40
CA GLY A 1183 -28.17 32.78 10.55
C GLY A 1183 -28.18 33.42 9.15
N LYS A 1184 -29.37 33.70 8.60
CA LYS A 1184 -29.56 34.42 7.34
C LYS A 1184 -29.19 35.91 7.47
N GLU A 1185 -29.55 36.55 8.57
CA GLU A 1185 -29.22 37.96 8.85
C GLU A 1185 -27.70 38.18 8.97
N VAL A 1186 -27.01 37.24 9.60
CA VAL A 1186 -25.55 37.19 9.67
C VAL A 1186 -24.92 37.02 8.29
N LEU A 1187 -25.45 36.13 7.45
CA LEU A 1187 -24.97 35.91 6.09
C LEU A 1187 -25.16 37.17 5.22
N GLY A 1188 -26.33 37.81 5.31
CA GLY A 1188 -26.63 39.05 4.59
C GLY A 1188 -25.74 40.22 5.02
N THR A 1189 -25.36 40.28 6.30
CA THR A 1189 -24.43 41.30 6.80
C THR A 1189 -23.01 41.09 6.28
N LEU A 1190 -22.55 39.84 6.16
CA LEU A 1190 -21.23 39.50 5.61
C LEU A 1190 -21.14 39.75 4.09
N ILE A 1191 -22.24 39.55 3.36
CA ILE A 1191 -22.33 39.91 1.93
C ILE A 1191 -22.32 41.43 1.75
N ARG A 1192 -23.10 42.17 2.56
CA ARG A 1192 -23.13 43.66 2.52
C ARG A 1192 -21.79 44.30 2.87
N GLN A 1193 -20.99 43.67 3.72
CA GLN A 1193 -19.65 44.14 4.12
C GLN A 1193 -18.53 43.66 3.16
N GLY A 1194 -18.87 42.99 2.05
CA GLY A 1194 -17.90 42.55 1.04
C GLY A 1194 -16.99 41.40 1.48
N VAL A 1195 -17.27 40.78 2.63
CA VAL A 1195 -16.50 39.65 3.19
C VAL A 1195 -16.80 38.36 2.42
N ILE A 1196 -18.00 38.25 1.84
CA ILE A 1196 -18.41 37.15 0.96
C ILE A 1196 -18.89 37.75 -0.37
N ILE A 1197 -18.27 37.34 -1.48
CA ILE A 1197 -18.67 37.73 -2.84
C ILE A 1197 -19.44 36.55 -3.47
N PRO A 1198 -20.74 36.68 -3.76
CA PRO A 1198 -21.46 35.64 -4.50
C PRO A 1198 -20.99 35.62 -5.96
N SER A 1199 -20.58 34.43 -6.45
CA SER A 1199 -20.16 34.23 -7.85
C SER A 1199 -21.13 33.27 -8.55
N PRO A 1200 -21.63 33.58 -9.77
CA PRO A 1200 -22.57 32.74 -10.52
C PRO A 1200 -22.01 31.36 -10.89
N SER A 1201 -20.68 31.20 -10.92
CA SER A 1201 -19.99 29.96 -11.28
C SER A 1201 -19.52 29.14 -10.06
N LEU A 1202 -19.72 29.66 -8.85
CA LEU A 1202 -19.43 29.00 -7.59
C LEU A 1202 -20.74 28.67 -6.86
N ASN A 1203 -21.42 27.62 -7.33
CA ASN A 1203 -22.05 26.72 -6.37
C ASN A 1203 -20.99 26.40 -5.31
N LEU A 1204 -21.29 26.61 -4.02
CA LEU A 1204 -20.42 26.33 -2.87
C LEU A 1204 -19.96 24.86 -2.86
N CYS A 1205 -18.97 24.54 -3.69
CA CYS A 1205 -18.39 23.22 -3.92
C CYS A 1205 -17.16 23.05 -3.03
N LEU A 1206 -17.38 22.56 -1.81
CA LEU A 1206 -16.33 21.88 -1.05
C LEU A 1206 -16.28 20.41 -1.53
N PRO A 1207 -15.09 19.82 -1.78
CA PRO A 1207 -14.99 18.49 -2.38
C PRO A 1207 -15.58 17.41 -1.45
N MET A 1208 -16.73 16.87 -1.85
CA MET A 1208 -17.29 15.65 -1.29
C MET A 1208 -16.63 14.43 -1.93
N THR A 1209 -15.84 13.70 -1.16
CA THR A 1209 -15.64 12.26 -1.37
C THR A 1209 -15.97 11.56 -0.05
N VAL A 1210 -17.05 10.78 -0.07
CA VAL A 1210 -17.48 9.91 1.02
C VAL A 1210 -17.69 8.52 0.45
N ASN A 1211 -16.94 7.55 0.95
CA ASN A 1211 -17.27 6.14 0.81
C ASN A 1211 -18.27 5.77 1.92
N GLY A 1212 -19.51 5.47 1.51
CA GLY A 1212 -20.36 4.44 2.10
C GLY A 1212 -21.28 4.82 3.27
N VAL A 1213 -22.50 5.22 2.94
CA VAL A 1213 -23.75 4.79 3.61
C VAL A 1213 -24.84 4.70 2.53
N ASN A 1214 -25.61 3.61 2.52
CA ASN A 1214 -26.78 3.41 1.67
C ASN A 1214 -28.01 4.15 2.24
N SER A 1215 -28.84 4.62 1.31
CA SER A 1215 -30.30 4.85 1.34
C SER A 1215 -30.93 5.96 2.21
N SER A 1216 -31.86 6.66 1.53
CA SER A 1216 -33.02 7.47 1.95
C SER A 1216 -32.78 8.82 2.63
N GLY A 1217 -33.15 9.90 1.93
CA GLY A 1217 -33.36 11.24 2.46
C GLY A 1217 -33.09 12.32 1.40
N ASP A 1218 -34.15 12.82 0.76
CA ASP A 1218 -34.14 13.96 -0.16
C ASP A 1218 -33.52 15.21 0.48
N TRP A 1219 -32.78 15.98 -0.32
CA TRP A 1219 -32.33 17.32 0.04
C TRP A 1219 -32.72 18.28 -1.09
N CYS A 1220 -33.64 19.20 -0.80
CA CYS A 1220 -33.95 20.34 -1.66
C CYS A 1220 -32.72 21.24 -1.80
N PHE A 1221 -32.33 21.54 -3.04
CA PHE A 1221 -31.40 22.61 -3.36
C PHE A 1221 -32.19 23.92 -3.38
N ALA A 1222 -31.83 24.90 -2.54
CA ALA A 1222 -32.30 26.27 -2.77
C ALA A 1222 -31.56 26.81 -3.98
N SER A 1223 -32.30 27.24 -5.00
CA SER A 1223 -31.76 27.96 -6.14
C SER A 1223 -31.33 29.36 -5.72
N ILE A 1224 -30.49 30.04 -6.51
CA ILE A 1224 -30.13 31.46 -6.25
C ILE A 1224 -31.39 32.35 -6.30
N GLU A 1225 -32.42 31.94 -7.03
CA GLU A 1225 -33.72 32.63 -7.11
C GLU A 1225 -34.49 32.58 -5.76
N ASP A 1226 -34.23 31.58 -4.90
CA ASP A 1226 -34.79 31.49 -3.54
C ASP A 1226 -34.02 32.30 -2.48
N LEU A 1227 -32.83 32.82 -2.84
CA LEU A 1227 -31.99 33.67 -1.99
C LEU A 1227 -32.10 35.16 -2.34
N GLU A 1228 -32.62 35.49 -3.53
CA GLU A 1228 -32.92 36.85 -3.98
C GLU A 1228 -34.34 37.31 -3.61
N ALA A 1229 -35.27 36.40 -3.31
CA ALA A 1229 -36.57 36.67 -2.69
C ALA A 1229 -36.46 36.66 -1.15
#